data_AF-A0A5C7DPE3-F1
#
_entry.id   AF-A0A5C7DPE3-F1
#
_cell.length_a   1.000
_cell.length_b   1.000
_cell.length_c   1.000
_cell.angle_alpha   90.00
_cell.angle_beta   90.00
_cell.angle_gamma   90.00
#
_symmetry.space_group_name_H-M   'P 1'
#
loop_
_entity.id
_entity.type
_entity.pdbx_description
1 polymer ?
#
loop_
_entity_poly.entity_id
_entity_poly.type
_entity_poly.pdbx_seq_one_letter_code
_entity_poly.pdbx_strand_id
1 'polypeptide(L)'
;MQKLMSKKSFMGSNKSFLKLSLLAIFSLSSLYGASQAEYDEKSKKYIIKQHQFNNNQVYDYEANTFKFLNGKNYYGQMATNKNISNVTLVYDNPKDQAHAKMSDMFFKQDILTPSIKEDIFVVNGFHSANINNEVLNQISYVPFLVSAYTFNAKANNNTLILKAGELSSVYYLKPTDREVSNPKATGLNNQYNFLITPAIARKGEANNNTLDFLKDAYVNMGVENTYTLPLNGAPYIVGAFGVDANVNNNSVILNKGVKIDFHTTPYRQGALGESIYDERMTHVVGALTYNGNAKNNKVVFDGASLLVHGPSGAYSTSAATHVGGAYVDVNDNQSYEVSDNKVLINNLTLNLRVDTKNTPMAYNAILNGEIYGGKISKGNAYKNTIDIKDLQTLLALNTNVEVRALLDFYAGFAKNGIANDNKIYLNLKTPFTINSNFTGKNEFNLYGAYASKGASDNGVYVKGDLTQESVVENYQDKIQITAAQTLSSKANNNIISISNTNVSMPLYLYGVAKASIDGKDYYASSASANTIKLDSVKSGKNLTTIIEADNVSKSNISYNLVQSLSNASNIDKGSKIIIRANKTANENTLNIKDYSSAAYENVYVINAKEESANNAMIFNNFALGTASDKREGKVVISAGIAKNAHDNYTHIANLNIDEYKNNEAIFISASGINHTEGKSYNNTLYLSGTTNIFKNTNIDVLAGSFLQEQKNDVFNYKALKHTSKTNNHLVLNTNINAKLVNNFDHFSFILKDNTKTYLSAKEAINLSKNSSINVYANNLKNKSFVLMHSEKGFVDENGKNLGKKDMQNLLNVVAKNNQNLHKNINAKLQKANYTLSISEDEKSIVVNLN
;
A
#
# COMPACT_ATOMS: atom_id res chain seq x y z
N MET A 1 37.79 30.28 -1.34
CA MET A 1 38.74 30.56 -2.44
C MET A 1 38.09 30.11 -3.75
N GLN A 2 37.74 31.08 -4.60
CA GLN A 2 37.07 30.90 -5.90
C GLN A 2 38.05 30.37 -6.96
N LYS A 3 37.54 29.50 -7.85
CA LYS A 3 37.86 29.47 -9.30
C LYS A 3 36.84 28.58 -10.01
N LEU A 4 35.80 29.17 -10.58
CA LEU A 4 35.67 29.61 -11.99
C LEU A 4 35.23 28.47 -12.93
N MET A 5 33.91 28.42 -13.13
CA MET A 5 33.25 27.78 -14.25
C MET A 5 33.65 28.43 -15.56
N SER A 6 33.90 27.62 -16.59
CA SER A 6 33.98 28.04 -17.98
C SER A 6 32.83 27.40 -18.76
N LYS A 7 31.78 28.20 -19.00
CA LYS A 7 30.81 27.99 -20.08
C LYS A 7 31.56 27.94 -21.43
N LYS A 8 31.36 26.89 -22.20
CA LYS A 8 31.46 26.97 -23.67
C LYS A 8 30.15 26.48 -24.30
N SER A 9 29.47 27.45 -24.89
CA SER A 9 28.41 27.31 -25.87
C SER A 9 28.88 26.49 -27.07
N PHE A 10 28.02 25.62 -27.58
CA PHE A 10 28.00 25.28 -29.00
C PHE A 10 26.57 25.41 -29.51
N MET A 11 26.30 26.58 -30.11
CA MET A 11 25.22 26.77 -31.06
C MET A 11 25.70 26.28 -32.44
N GLY A 12 24.80 25.61 -33.15
CA GLY A 12 24.67 25.76 -34.60
C GLY A 12 25.52 24.85 -35.49
N SER A 13 24.95 23.72 -35.89
CA SER A 13 24.89 23.45 -37.33
C SER A 13 23.51 22.90 -37.69
N ASN A 14 22.69 23.79 -38.23
CA ASN A 14 21.51 23.44 -39.01
C ASN A 14 21.99 22.64 -40.23
N LYS A 15 21.72 21.34 -40.25
CA LYS A 15 21.50 20.63 -41.50
C LYS A 15 20.12 19.99 -41.41
N SER A 16 19.24 20.53 -42.25
CA SER A 16 17.91 20.03 -42.55
C SER A 16 17.99 18.56 -42.96
N PHE A 17 17.79 17.65 -42.01
CA PHE A 17 17.24 16.34 -42.35
C PHE A 17 15.73 16.51 -42.40
N LEU A 18 15.24 16.52 -43.64
CA LEU A 18 13.85 16.40 -44.00
C LEU A 18 13.20 15.34 -43.08
N LYS A 19 12.34 15.78 -42.17
CA LYS A 19 11.41 14.89 -41.45
C LYS A 19 10.46 14.31 -42.51
N LEU A 20 10.83 13.19 -43.12
CA LEU A 20 9.85 12.32 -43.73
C LEU A 20 9.05 11.67 -42.59
N SER A 21 7.93 12.28 -42.26
CA SER A 21 6.80 11.59 -41.65
C SER A 21 6.31 10.52 -42.63
N LEU A 22 6.95 9.34 -42.65
CA LEU A 22 6.34 8.18 -43.27
C LEU A 22 5.32 7.61 -42.29
N LEU A 23 4.04 7.76 -42.63
CA LEU A 23 3.00 6.83 -42.23
C LEU A 23 3.45 5.42 -42.66
N ALA A 24 3.98 4.64 -41.74
CA ALA A 24 4.20 3.23 -41.98
C ALA A 24 2.91 2.45 -41.68
N ILE A 25 1.97 2.49 -42.64
CA ILE A 25 0.88 1.51 -42.71
C ILE A 25 1.51 0.19 -43.15
N PHE A 26 1.95 -0.65 -42.21
CA PHE A 26 2.37 -2.01 -42.55
C PHE A 26 1.17 -2.94 -42.64
N SER A 27 0.87 -3.39 -43.86
CA SER A 27 0.19 -4.65 -44.17
C SER A 27 0.78 -5.83 -43.38
N LEU A 28 0.08 -6.98 -43.37
CA LEU A 28 0.54 -8.29 -42.85
C LEU A 28 1.88 -8.81 -43.40
N SER A 29 2.58 -8.02 -44.20
CA SER A 29 3.88 -8.32 -44.80
C SER A 29 5.04 -8.40 -43.81
N SER A 30 4.84 -8.07 -42.52
CA SER A 30 5.87 -8.19 -41.47
C SER A 30 5.88 -9.57 -40.78
N LEU A 31 5.27 -10.60 -41.38
CA LEU A 31 5.10 -11.93 -40.77
C LEU A 31 5.25 -13.10 -41.78
N TYR A 32 6.02 -12.91 -42.86
CA TYR A 32 6.26 -13.95 -43.88
C TYR A 32 7.27 -15.04 -43.43
N GLY A 33 7.98 -14.88 -42.30
CA GLY A 33 8.96 -15.83 -41.77
C GLY A 33 8.45 -16.82 -40.72
N ALA A 34 7.28 -16.59 -40.12
CA ALA A 34 6.68 -17.48 -39.14
C ALA A 34 6.10 -18.71 -39.83
N SER A 35 6.27 -19.88 -39.22
CA SER A 35 5.78 -21.14 -39.78
C SER A 35 4.38 -21.44 -39.25
N GLN A 36 3.44 -21.77 -40.13
CA GLN A 36 2.18 -22.34 -39.69
C GLN A 36 2.47 -23.70 -39.04
N ALA A 37 1.98 -23.93 -37.82
CA ALA A 37 2.07 -25.23 -37.18
C ALA A 37 1.25 -26.29 -37.95
N GLU A 38 1.56 -27.56 -37.75
CA GLU A 38 0.87 -28.63 -38.46
C GLU A 38 -0.53 -28.82 -37.89
N TYR A 39 -1.54 -28.86 -38.77
CA TYR A 39 -2.91 -29.13 -38.35
C TYR A 39 -3.15 -30.64 -38.21
N ASP A 40 -3.49 -31.10 -37.01
CA ASP A 40 -3.92 -32.46 -36.75
C ASP A 40 -5.45 -32.55 -36.88
N GLU A 41 -5.91 -33.18 -37.97
CA GLU A 41 -7.32 -33.42 -38.28
C GLU A 41 -8.07 -34.20 -37.18
N LYS A 42 -7.38 -35.08 -36.44
CA LYS A 42 -8.03 -35.91 -35.40
C LYS A 42 -8.37 -35.09 -34.16
N SER A 43 -7.40 -34.32 -33.65
CA SER A 43 -7.60 -33.48 -32.47
C SER A 43 -8.18 -32.10 -32.80
N LYS A 44 -8.23 -31.72 -34.09
CA LYS A 44 -8.63 -30.40 -34.62
C LYS A 44 -7.77 -29.26 -34.05
N LYS A 45 -6.48 -29.50 -33.90
CA LYS A 45 -5.52 -28.56 -33.27
C LYS A 45 -4.31 -28.38 -34.15
N TYR A 46 -3.68 -27.21 -34.05
CA TYR A 46 -2.36 -26.96 -34.58
C TYR A 46 -1.31 -27.41 -33.57
N ILE A 47 -0.39 -28.27 -33.99
CA ILE A 47 0.62 -28.90 -33.12
C ILE A 47 2.02 -28.47 -33.56
N ILE A 48 2.79 -27.96 -32.61
CA ILE A 48 4.22 -27.73 -32.78
C ILE A 48 4.94 -29.02 -32.39
N LYS A 49 5.50 -29.73 -33.39
CA LYS A 49 6.23 -30.99 -33.20
C LYS A 49 7.53 -30.80 -32.40
N GLN A 50 8.07 -31.92 -31.88
CA GLN A 50 9.30 -31.97 -31.09
C GLN A 50 10.45 -31.18 -31.74
N HIS A 51 11.16 -30.42 -30.91
CA HIS A 51 12.23 -29.54 -31.33
C HIS A 51 13.47 -29.76 -30.47
N GLN A 52 14.58 -30.09 -31.12
CA GLN A 52 15.88 -30.32 -30.49
C GLN A 52 16.99 -29.78 -31.40
N PHE A 53 17.99 -29.15 -30.81
CA PHE A 53 19.25 -28.82 -31.49
C PHE A 53 20.25 -29.97 -31.36
N ASN A 54 21.03 -30.26 -32.39
CA ASN A 54 22.15 -31.18 -32.29
C ASN A 54 23.49 -30.43 -32.11
N ASN A 55 24.53 -31.18 -31.73
CA ASN A 55 25.86 -30.64 -31.48
C ASN A 55 26.44 -29.82 -32.65
N ASN A 56 26.25 -30.28 -33.90
CA ASN A 56 26.74 -29.57 -35.09
C ASN A 56 25.96 -28.29 -35.41
N GLN A 57 24.74 -28.15 -34.89
CA GLN A 57 23.93 -26.93 -35.00
C GLN A 57 24.32 -25.88 -33.96
N VAL A 58 24.79 -26.29 -32.78
CA VAL A 58 25.17 -25.36 -31.70
C VAL A 58 26.66 -24.99 -31.71
N TYR A 59 27.51 -25.84 -32.28
CA TYR A 59 28.96 -25.68 -32.24
C TYR A 59 29.62 -25.93 -33.61
N ASP A 60 30.63 -25.12 -33.91
CA ASP A 60 31.52 -25.32 -35.05
C ASP A 60 32.81 -25.97 -34.55
N TYR A 61 33.00 -27.24 -34.89
CA TYR A 61 34.15 -28.02 -34.44
C TYR A 61 35.45 -27.64 -35.15
N GLU A 62 35.37 -27.12 -36.37
CA GLU A 62 36.54 -26.71 -37.15
C GLU A 62 37.04 -25.35 -36.69
N ALA A 63 36.12 -24.40 -36.52
CA ALA A 63 36.43 -23.05 -36.03
C ALA A 63 36.52 -22.97 -34.49
N ASN A 64 36.20 -24.05 -33.78
CA ASN A 64 36.17 -24.15 -32.31
C ASN A 64 35.38 -23.00 -31.66
N THR A 65 34.20 -22.69 -32.21
CA THR A 65 33.36 -21.55 -31.81
C THR A 65 31.87 -21.91 -31.77
N PHE A 66 31.09 -21.13 -31.03
CA PHE A 66 29.64 -21.30 -30.95
C PHE A 66 28.94 -20.81 -32.21
N LYS A 67 27.95 -21.57 -32.68
CA LYS A 67 27.07 -21.13 -33.76
C LYS A 67 25.89 -20.36 -33.19
N PHE A 68 25.56 -19.25 -33.86
CA PHE A 68 24.35 -18.49 -33.54
C PHE A 68 23.12 -19.31 -33.89
N LEU A 69 22.27 -19.58 -32.91
CA LEU A 69 21.06 -20.38 -33.10
C LEU A 69 20.02 -19.58 -33.90
N ASN A 70 19.52 -20.19 -34.98
CA ASN A 70 18.37 -19.67 -35.71
C ASN A 70 17.13 -20.49 -35.32
N GLY A 71 16.28 -19.90 -34.48
CA GLY A 71 15.04 -20.52 -34.01
C GLY A 71 13.92 -20.50 -35.05
N LYS A 72 12.68 -20.78 -34.61
CA LYS A 72 11.47 -20.73 -35.43
C LYS A 72 10.30 -20.13 -34.65
N ASN A 73 9.55 -19.26 -35.31
CA ASN A 73 8.30 -18.69 -34.79
C ASN A 73 7.12 -19.49 -35.36
N TYR A 74 6.06 -19.67 -34.58
CA TYR A 74 4.90 -20.49 -34.98
C TYR A 74 3.57 -19.77 -34.85
N TYR A 75 2.66 -20.05 -35.79
CA TYR A 75 1.26 -19.65 -35.69
C TYR A 75 0.26 -20.75 -36.04
N GLY A 76 -0.98 -20.63 -35.55
CA GLY A 76 -2.09 -21.50 -35.94
C GLY A 76 -2.78 -21.03 -37.22
N GLN A 77 -3.39 -19.84 -37.17
CA GLN A 77 -3.96 -19.17 -38.35
C GLN A 77 -3.63 -17.68 -38.37
N MET A 78 -3.49 -17.14 -39.58
CA MET A 78 -3.28 -15.72 -39.82
C MET A 78 -4.16 -15.23 -40.97
N ALA A 79 -4.77 -14.05 -40.84
CA ALA A 79 -5.61 -13.49 -41.89
C ALA A 79 -5.71 -11.95 -41.88
N THR A 80 -5.95 -11.37 -43.06
CA THR A 80 -6.31 -9.96 -43.25
C THR A 80 -7.81 -9.82 -43.49
N ASN A 81 -8.47 -8.84 -42.87
CA ASN A 81 -9.88 -8.51 -43.08
C ASN A 81 -10.84 -9.70 -42.89
N LYS A 82 -10.41 -10.75 -42.16
CA LYS A 82 -11.18 -11.96 -41.90
C LYS A 82 -11.02 -12.34 -40.43
N ASN A 83 -12.16 -12.59 -39.79
CA ASN A 83 -12.18 -13.04 -38.40
C ASN A 83 -11.59 -14.45 -38.28
N ILE A 84 -10.83 -14.67 -37.22
CA ILE A 84 -10.32 -15.99 -36.83
C ILE A 84 -10.93 -16.36 -35.49
N SER A 85 -11.43 -17.59 -35.39
CA SER A 85 -11.98 -18.09 -34.15
C SER A 85 -11.81 -19.58 -33.99
N ASN A 86 -11.81 -20.03 -32.72
CA ASN A 86 -11.72 -21.43 -32.32
C ASN A 86 -10.42 -22.12 -32.76
N VAL A 87 -9.33 -21.35 -32.89
CA VAL A 87 -8.01 -21.90 -33.22
C VAL A 87 -7.31 -22.32 -31.94
N THR A 88 -6.89 -23.58 -31.87
CA THR A 88 -6.06 -24.09 -30.78
C THR A 88 -4.67 -24.42 -31.29
N LEU A 89 -3.64 -23.83 -30.68
CA LEU A 89 -2.23 -24.13 -30.91
C LEU A 89 -1.66 -24.82 -29.67
N VAL A 90 -0.91 -25.91 -29.85
CA VAL A 90 -0.33 -26.70 -28.76
C VAL A 90 1.18 -26.80 -28.96
N TYR A 91 1.92 -26.42 -27.91
CA TYR A 91 3.34 -26.73 -27.75
C TYR A 91 3.50 -27.91 -26.81
N ASP A 92 4.08 -29.00 -27.30
CA ASP A 92 4.32 -30.24 -26.54
C ASP A 92 5.69 -30.81 -26.93
N ASN A 93 6.72 -30.34 -26.23
CA ASN A 93 8.11 -30.76 -26.41
C ASN A 93 8.69 -31.22 -25.06
N PRO A 94 8.16 -32.31 -24.48
CA PRO A 94 8.66 -32.82 -23.21
C PRO A 94 10.14 -33.15 -23.35
N LYS A 95 10.94 -32.78 -22.35
CA LYS A 95 12.36 -33.14 -22.32
C LYS A 95 12.53 -34.65 -22.16
N ASP A 96 13.57 -35.22 -22.76
CA ASP A 96 13.86 -36.66 -22.64
C ASP A 96 14.06 -37.06 -21.17
N GLN A 97 13.34 -38.10 -20.73
CA GLN A 97 13.35 -38.60 -19.35
C GLN A 97 14.52 -39.57 -19.06
N ALA A 98 15.26 -40.02 -20.09
CA ALA A 98 16.43 -40.88 -19.92
C ALA A 98 17.61 -40.17 -19.22
N HIS A 99 17.62 -38.84 -19.25
CA HIS A 99 18.46 -37.97 -18.46
C HIS A 99 17.52 -37.31 -17.44
N ALA A 100 17.87 -37.16 -16.15
CA ALA A 100 16.87 -36.82 -15.11
C ALA A 100 17.17 -35.54 -14.31
N LYS A 101 18.35 -34.92 -14.45
CA LYS A 101 18.73 -33.71 -13.72
C LYS A 101 18.74 -32.47 -14.62
N MET A 102 18.03 -31.41 -14.22
CA MET A 102 17.94 -30.12 -14.94
C MET A 102 19.31 -29.46 -15.23
N SER A 103 20.39 -29.94 -14.60
CA SER A 103 21.79 -29.54 -14.79
C SER A 103 22.57 -30.33 -15.85
N ASP A 104 22.07 -31.48 -16.34
CA ASP A 104 22.77 -32.27 -17.36
C ASP A 104 22.75 -31.54 -18.71
N MET A 105 23.91 -31.41 -19.36
CA MET A 105 24.06 -30.66 -20.62
C MET A 105 23.14 -31.16 -21.74
N PHE A 106 22.77 -32.45 -21.73
CA PHE A 106 21.84 -33.06 -22.69
C PHE A 106 20.45 -32.40 -22.67
N PHE A 107 19.98 -31.89 -21.54
CA PHE A 107 18.68 -31.20 -21.44
C PHE A 107 18.63 -29.80 -22.05
N LYS A 108 19.80 -29.19 -22.33
CA LYS A 108 19.85 -27.79 -22.76
C LYS A 108 19.59 -27.61 -24.25
N GLN A 109 19.59 -28.69 -25.04
CA GLN A 109 19.32 -28.65 -26.48
C GLN A 109 17.85 -28.95 -26.83
N ASP A 110 17.07 -29.55 -25.91
CA ASP A 110 15.63 -29.82 -26.02
C ASP A 110 14.80 -28.58 -25.68
N ILE A 111 14.99 -27.52 -26.46
CA ILE A 111 14.35 -26.22 -26.26
C ILE A 111 13.83 -25.69 -27.58
N LEU A 112 12.79 -24.86 -27.54
CA LEU A 112 12.36 -24.08 -28.70
C LEU A 112 12.85 -22.63 -28.54
N THR A 113 13.50 -22.08 -29.58
CA THR A 113 13.93 -20.68 -29.62
C THR A 113 13.24 -19.89 -30.75
N PRO A 114 13.04 -18.57 -30.58
CA PRO A 114 12.46 -17.71 -31.61
C PRO A 114 13.46 -17.43 -32.73
N SER A 115 12.95 -17.16 -33.93
CA SER A 115 13.72 -16.49 -34.98
C SER A 115 13.66 -14.98 -34.77
N ILE A 116 14.82 -14.31 -34.70
CA ILE A 116 14.92 -12.85 -34.59
C ILE A 116 15.29 -12.16 -35.91
N LYS A 117 15.61 -12.94 -36.94
CA LYS A 117 16.05 -12.43 -38.25
C LYS A 117 14.87 -12.02 -39.13
N GLU A 118 13.67 -12.49 -38.80
CA GLU A 118 12.44 -12.35 -39.58
C GLU A 118 11.30 -12.00 -38.61
N ASP A 119 10.37 -11.15 -39.06
CA ASP A 119 9.08 -10.88 -38.41
C ASP A 119 9.05 -10.09 -37.10
N ILE A 120 9.70 -8.94 -37.09
CA ILE A 120 9.51 -7.96 -36.02
C ILE A 120 8.41 -6.97 -36.45
N PHE A 121 7.43 -6.74 -35.58
CA PHE A 121 6.56 -5.58 -35.73
C PHE A 121 6.85 -4.55 -34.63
N VAL A 122 6.72 -3.28 -35.01
CA VAL A 122 7.04 -2.15 -34.13
C VAL A 122 5.75 -1.44 -33.76
N VAL A 123 5.61 -1.12 -32.47
CA VAL A 123 4.57 -0.23 -31.97
C VAL A 123 5.23 0.93 -31.25
N ASN A 124 4.58 2.09 -31.23
CA ASN A 124 5.03 3.19 -30.39
C ASN A 124 4.38 3.04 -29.01
N GLY A 125 5.10 3.29 -27.92
CA GLY A 125 4.51 3.25 -26.58
C GLY A 125 5.42 3.83 -25.52
N PHE A 126 4.92 3.98 -24.30
CA PHE A 126 5.66 4.57 -23.18
C PHE A 126 6.54 3.54 -22.45
N HIS A 127 7.02 2.53 -23.19
CA HIS A 127 7.79 1.40 -22.68
C HIS A 127 8.90 1.85 -21.76
N SER A 128 8.78 1.46 -20.49
CA SER A 128 9.88 1.43 -19.54
C SER A 128 9.47 0.67 -18.28
N ALA A 129 10.46 0.27 -17.49
CA ALA A 129 10.29 -0.14 -16.10
C ALA A 129 9.84 1.00 -15.16
N ASN A 130 9.93 2.26 -15.60
CA ASN A 130 9.57 3.41 -14.77
C ASN A 130 8.10 3.78 -15.00
N ILE A 131 7.29 3.69 -13.95
CA ILE A 131 5.90 4.16 -13.92
C ILE A 131 5.73 5.62 -14.40
N ASN A 132 6.78 6.44 -14.26
CA ASN A 132 6.79 7.85 -14.62
C ASN A 132 7.30 8.13 -16.04
N ASN A 133 7.69 7.13 -16.84
CA ASN A 133 8.20 7.42 -18.19
C ASN A 133 7.15 8.09 -19.08
N GLU A 134 7.52 9.23 -19.67
CA GLU A 134 6.69 10.02 -20.58
C GLU A 134 7.25 10.03 -22.01
N VAL A 135 8.36 9.31 -22.24
CA VAL A 135 9.01 9.23 -23.56
C VAL A 135 8.39 8.11 -24.37
N LEU A 136 7.88 8.46 -25.55
CA LEU A 136 7.39 7.51 -26.52
C LEU A 136 8.58 6.84 -27.23
N ASN A 137 8.66 5.52 -27.13
CA ASN A 137 9.71 4.69 -27.74
C ASN A 137 9.13 3.77 -28.81
N GLN A 138 9.97 3.39 -29.78
CA GLN A 138 9.66 2.30 -30.71
C GLN A 138 9.95 0.97 -30.04
N ILE A 139 8.93 0.12 -29.94
CA ILE A 139 8.98 -1.15 -29.21
C ILE A 139 8.87 -2.27 -30.23
N SER A 140 9.91 -3.12 -30.27
CA SER A 140 9.99 -4.23 -31.20
C SER A 140 9.44 -5.52 -30.57
N TYR A 141 8.42 -6.09 -31.20
CA TYR A 141 7.81 -7.35 -30.78
C TYR A 141 8.12 -8.47 -31.76
N VAL A 142 8.54 -9.62 -31.22
CA VAL A 142 8.74 -10.88 -31.94
C VAL A 142 7.53 -11.79 -31.62
N PRO A 143 6.63 -12.06 -32.57
CA PRO A 143 5.50 -12.96 -32.41
C PRO A 143 5.99 -14.42 -32.39
N PHE A 144 6.41 -14.90 -31.22
CA PHE A 144 7.05 -16.22 -31.10
C PHE A 144 6.05 -17.37 -31.24
N LEU A 145 5.01 -17.40 -30.41
CA LEU A 145 3.95 -18.41 -30.45
C LEU A 145 2.59 -17.73 -30.47
N VAL A 146 1.85 -17.88 -31.57
CA VAL A 146 0.57 -17.18 -31.79
C VAL A 146 -0.54 -18.09 -32.34
N SER A 147 -1.60 -18.38 -31.59
CA SER A 147 -2.68 -19.21 -32.15
C SER A 147 -3.41 -18.53 -33.30
N ALA A 148 -3.83 -17.26 -33.12
CA ALA A 148 -4.53 -16.48 -34.13
C ALA A 148 -3.93 -15.08 -34.28
N TYR A 149 -3.63 -14.68 -35.52
CA TYR A 149 -3.22 -13.31 -35.86
C TYR A 149 -4.19 -12.70 -36.86
N THR A 150 -4.74 -11.53 -36.54
CA THR A 150 -5.62 -10.80 -37.47
C THR A 150 -5.25 -9.33 -37.62
N PHE A 151 -5.38 -8.81 -38.84
CA PHE A 151 -5.35 -7.37 -39.14
C PHE A 151 -6.70 -6.92 -39.69
N ASN A 152 -7.24 -5.80 -39.20
CA ASN A 152 -8.58 -5.28 -39.54
C ASN A 152 -9.71 -6.31 -39.32
N ALA A 153 -9.60 -7.15 -38.29
CA ALA A 153 -10.56 -8.21 -38.00
C ALA A 153 -10.50 -8.64 -36.54
N LYS A 154 -11.32 -9.63 -36.17
CA LYS A 154 -11.44 -10.14 -34.81
C LYS A 154 -10.73 -11.49 -34.63
N ALA A 155 -10.04 -11.66 -33.50
CA ALA A 155 -9.44 -12.91 -33.05
C ALA A 155 -10.14 -13.40 -31.77
N ASN A 156 -11.12 -14.30 -31.92
CA ASN A 156 -12.01 -14.68 -30.81
C ASN A 156 -11.92 -16.16 -30.43
N ASN A 157 -12.05 -16.50 -29.14
CA ASN A 157 -12.16 -17.88 -28.66
C ASN A 157 -10.97 -18.78 -29.06
N ASN A 158 -9.76 -18.22 -29.17
CA ASN A 158 -8.56 -18.98 -29.52
C ASN A 158 -7.84 -19.47 -28.27
N THR A 159 -7.07 -20.54 -28.39
CA THR A 159 -6.36 -21.14 -27.26
C THR A 159 -4.91 -21.46 -27.63
N LEU A 160 -3.98 -21.10 -26.75
CA LEU A 160 -2.58 -21.54 -26.80
C LEU A 160 -2.33 -22.40 -25.56
N ILE A 161 -1.93 -23.65 -25.77
CA ILE A 161 -1.62 -24.60 -24.70
C ILE A 161 -0.13 -24.88 -24.72
N LEU A 162 0.57 -24.59 -23.63
CA LEU A 162 1.92 -25.09 -23.38
C LEU A 162 1.80 -26.32 -22.49
N LYS A 163 1.92 -27.50 -23.07
CA LYS A 163 1.71 -28.77 -22.37
C LYS A 163 2.96 -29.20 -21.60
N ALA A 164 4.09 -29.27 -22.30
CA ALA A 164 5.39 -29.61 -21.74
C ALA A 164 6.51 -29.03 -22.59
N GLY A 165 7.64 -28.73 -21.97
CA GLY A 165 8.87 -28.29 -22.66
C GLY A 165 9.32 -26.89 -22.30
N GLU A 166 10.53 -26.55 -22.74
CA GLU A 166 11.18 -25.27 -22.45
C GLU A 166 11.14 -24.34 -23.66
N LEU A 167 10.64 -23.12 -23.44
CA LEU A 167 10.80 -21.98 -24.33
C LEU A 167 12.03 -21.19 -23.92
N SER A 168 12.90 -20.85 -24.88
CA SER A 168 14.10 -20.07 -24.59
C SER A 168 14.40 -19.03 -25.66
N SER A 169 15.15 -17.98 -25.34
CA SER A 169 15.62 -16.97 -26.31
C SER A 169 17.12 -17.03 -26.56
N VAL A 170 17.81 -18.07 -26.10
CA VAL A 170 19.27 -18.15 -26.20
C VAL A 170 19.76 -18.13 -27.64
N TYR A 171 20.86 -17.42 -27.85
CA TYR A 171 21.63 -17.40 -29.09
C TYR A 171 22.68 -18.49 -29.13
N TYR A 172 23.13 -18.97 -27.97
CA TYR A 172 24.22 -19.94 -27.88
C TYR A 172 23.93 -21.02 -26.84
N LEU A 173 24.23 -22.27 -27.21
CA LEU A 173 24.19 -23.45 -26.37
C LEU A 173 25.54 -24.18 -26.41
N LYS A 174 25.86 -24.93 -25.35
CA LYS A 174 27.04 -25.81 -25.38
C LYS A 174 26.75 -27.12 -26.14
N PRO A 175 27.72 -27.67 -26.87
CA PRO A 175 27.64 -29.05 -27.36
C PRO A 175 27.66 -30.01 -26.18
N THR A 176 26.96 -31.14 -26.30
CA THR A 176 26.80 -32.14 -25.22
C THR A 176 27.92 -33.16 -25.17
N ASP A 177 28.70 -33.29 -26.24
CA ASP A 177 29.74 -34.31 -26.42
C ASP A 177 31.15 -33.87 -25.99
N ARG A 178 31.34 -32.60 -25.59
CA ARG A 178 32.62 -32.08 -25.12
C ARG A 178 32.47 -30.91 -24.15
N GLU A 179 33.46 -30.74 -23.28
CA GLU A 179 33.55 -29.57 -22.41
C GLU A 179 34.14 -28.38 -23.19
N VAL A 180 33.43 -27.25 -23.14
CA VAL A 180 33.84 -25.97 -23.73
C VAL A 180 33.61 -24.83 -22.74
N SER A 181 34.36 -23.75 -22.91
CA SER A 181 34.16 -22.51 -22.15
C SER A 181 32.74 -21.95 -22.35
N ASN A 182 32.25 -21.12 -21.43
CA ASN A 182 30.94 -20.48 -21.62
C ASN A 182 30.99 -19.52 -22.82
N PRO A 183 29.91 -19.41 -23.62
CA PRO A 183 29.82 -18.37 -24.64
C PRO A 183 29.96 -17.00 -23.99
N LYS A 184 30.74 -16.12 -24.63
CA LYS A 184 30.89 -14.74 -24.19
C LYS A 184 29.62 -13.95 -24.56
N ALA A 185 29.28 -12.94 -23.77
CA ALA A 185 28.25 -11.99 -24.14
C ALA A 185 28.59 -11.32 -25.47
N THR A 186 27.61 -11.15 -26.36
CA THR A 186 27.86 -10.57 -27.68
C THR A 186 28.16 -9.07 -27.62
N GLY A 187 27.72 -8.40 -26.54
CA GLY A 187 27.76 -6.95 -26.41
C GLY A 187 26.65 -6.22 -27.19
N LEU A 188 25.74 -6.95 -27.83
CA LEU A 188 24.58 -6.37 -28.52
C LEU A 188 23.56 -5.89 -27.49
N ASN A 189 23.08 -4.65 -27.64
CA ASN A 189 22.00 -4.13 -26.80
C ASN A 189 20.62 -4.45 -27.40
N ASN A 190 20.35 -5.74 -27.61
CA ASN A 190 19.05 -6.18 -28.12
C ASN A 190 17.97 -6.02 -27.05
N GLN A 191 16.80 -5.56 -27.47
CA GLN A 191 15.62 -5.30 -26.63
C GLN A 191 14.36 -5.93 -27.25
N TYR A 192 14.44 -7.23 -27.57
CA TYR A 192 13.31 -7.93 -28.19
C TYR A 192 12.22 -8.24 -27.17
N ASN A 193 10.95 -8.07 -27.56
CA ASN A 193 9.80 -8.46 -26.75
C ASN A 193 9.16 -9.72 -27.35
N PHE A 194 9.40 -10.88 -26.75
CA PHE A 194 8.95 -12.18 -27.27
C PHE A 194 7.50 -12.46 -26.85
N LEU A 195 6.56 -12.36 -27.79
CA LEU A 195 5.13 -12.58 -27.54
C LEU A 195 4.78 -14.07 -27.56
N ILE A 196 4.20 -14.54 -26.46
CA ILE A 196 3.57 -15.85 -26.31
C ILE A 196 2.09 -15.59 -26.02
N THR A 197 1.23 -15.78 -27.02
CA THR A 197 -0.17 -15.36 -26.91
C THR A 197 -1.12 -16.16 -27.80
N PRO A 198 -2.37 -16.44 -27.39
CA PRO A 198 -3.35 -17.07 -28.26
C PRO A 198 -3.91 -16.12 -29.32
N ALA A 199 -3.77 -14.80 -29.17
CA ALA A 199 -4.39 -13.84 -30.09
C ALA A 199 -3.60 -12.54 -30.22
N ILE A 200 -3.33 -12.15 -31.48
CA ILE A 200 -2.90 -10.81 -31.86
C ILE A 200 -3.99 -10.18 -32.74
N ALA A 201 -4.52 -9.04 -32.32
CA ALA A 201 -5.46 -8.26 -33.11
C ALA A 201 -4.93 -6.84 -33.36
N ARG A 202 -4.87 -6.43 -34.62
CA ARG A 202 -4.49 -5.07 -35.03
C ARG A 202 -5.68 -4.42 -35.72
N LYS A 203 -6.10 -3.24 -35.25
CA LYS A 203 -7.28 -2.51 -35.75
C LYS A 203 -8.55 -3.37 -35.71
N GLY A 204 -8.84 -3.95 -34.55
CA GLY A 204 -9.89 -4.96 -34.40
C GLY A 204 -10.19 -5.29 -32.96
N GLU A 205 -10.44 -6.57 -32.67
CA GLU A 205 -10.77 -7.03 -31.32
C GLU A 205 -10.18 -8.42 -31.05
N ALA A 206 -9.76 -8.67 -29.81
CA ALA A 206 -9.41 -10.00 -29.33
C ALA A 206 -10.25 -10.37 -28.11
N ASN A 207 -11.17 -11.33 -28.27
CA ASN A 207 -12.11 -11.68 -27.21
C ASN A 207 -12.07 -13.16 -26.82
N ASN A 208 -12.24 -13.45 -25.53
CA ASN A 208 -12.40 -14.81 -24.98
C ASN A 208 -11.23 -15.77 -25.30
N ASN A 209 -10.00 -15.26 -25.44
CA ASN A 209 -8.85 -16.10 -25.74
C ASN A 209 -8.22 -16.63 -24.45
N THR A 210 -7.59 -17.81 -24.51
CA THR A 210 -6.98 -18.45 -23.34
C THR A 210 -5.55 -18.91 -23.64
N LEU A 211 -4.62 -18.51 -22.77
CA LEU A 211 -3.27 -19.05 -22.69
C LEU A 211 -3.20 -19.97 -21.47
N ASP A 212 -2.95 -21.25 -21.70
CA ASP A 212 -2.95 -22.27 -20.65
C ASP A 212 -1.61 -23.00 -20.57
N PHE A 213 -0.93 -22.89 -19.43
CA PHE A 213 0.32 -23.60 -19.16
C PHE A 213 0.06 -24.78 -18.24
N LEU A 214 0.44 -25.98 -18.68
CA LEU A 214 0.30 -27.22 -17.91
C LEU A 214 1.59 -27.57 -17.17
N LYS A 215 1.52 -28.60 -16.31
CA LYS A 215 2.49 -28.94 -15.25
C LYS A 215 3.97 -28.93 -15.64
N ASP A 216 4.31 -29.23 -16.89
CA ASP A 216 5.70 -29.37 -17.33
C ASP A 216 6.14 -28.27 -18.32
N ALA A 217 5.36 -27.20 -18.44
CA ALA A 217 5.71 -26.04 -19.24
C ALA A 217 6.73 -25.14 -18.52
N TYR A 218 7.73 -24.69 -19.27
CA TYR A 218 8.82 -23.89 -18.75
C TYR A 218 9.16 -22.71 -19.69
N VAL A 219 9.22 -21.50 -19.14
CA VAL A 219 9.70 -20.30 -19.85
C VAL A 219 11.04 -19.85 -19.28
N ASN A 220 12.10 -19.98 -20.07
CA ASN A 220 13.48 -19.58 -19.76
C ASN A 220 14.02 -18.65 -20.86
N MET A 221 13.42 -17.46 -20.94
CA MET A 221 13.63 -16.49 -22.02
C MET A 221 14.07 -15.14 -21.45
N GLY A 222 14.85 -14.41 -22.26
CA GLY A 222 15.30 -13.04 -21.99
C GLY A 222 16.82 -12.89 -22.00
N VAL A 223 17.58 -13.96 -22.26
CA VAL A 223 19.06 -13.95 -22.25
C VAL A 223 19.66 -14.57 -23.50
N GLU A 224 20.85 -14.10 -23.91
CA GLU A 224 21.60 -14.67 -25.04
C GLU A 224 22.13 -16.06 -24.73
N ASN A 225 22.36 -16.38 -23.46
CA ASN A 225 22.78 -17.69 -22.99
C ASN A 225 22.48 -17.86 -21.50
N THR A 226 22.18 -19.08 -21.06
CA THR A 226 21.79 -19.35 -19.67
C THR A 226 22.96 -19.36 -18.67
N TYR A 227 24.20 -19.24 -19.15
CA TYR A 227 25.40 -19.42 -18.33
C TYR A 227 25.90 -18.08 -17.75
N THR A 228 25.96 -17.05 -18.59
CA THR A 228 26.41 -15.69 -18.22
C THR A 228 25.25 -14.70 -18.10
N LEU A 229 24.04 -15.09 -18.53
CA LEU A 229 22.80 -14.31 -18.46
C LEU A 229 22.84 -12.87 -19.03
N PRO A 230 23.55 -12.57 -20.13
CA PRO A 230 23.42 -11.28 -20.80
C PRO A 230 22.01 -11.15 -21.38
N LEU A 231 21.31 -10.07 -21.08
CA LEU A 231 19.94 -9.86 -21.54
C LEU A 231 19.88 -9.66 -23.06
N ASN A 232 18.90 -10.28 -23.72
CA ASN A 232 18.61 -10.07 -25.14
C ASN A 232 17.18 -9.62 -25.42
N GLY A 233 16.33 -9.59 -24.41
CA GLY A 233 14.93 -9.27 -24.54
C GLY A 233 14.13 -9.67 -23.31
N ALA A 234 12.80 -9.70 -23.45
CA ALA A 234 11.87 -10.07 -22.41
C ALA A 234 10.75 -10.98 -22.94
N PRO A 235 10.35 -12.01 -22.20
CA PRO A 235 9.13 -12.76 -22.51
C PRO A 235 7.87 -11.99 -22.10
N TYR A 236 6.88 -12.02 -23.00
CA TYR A 236 5.55 -11.46 -22.83
C TYR A 236 4.53 -12.59 -22.94
N ILE A 237 4.12 -13.07 -21.77
CA ILE A 237 3.10 -14.10 -21.61
C ILE A 237 1.76 -13.39 -21.52
N VAL A 238 1.00 -13.36 -22.62
CA VAL A 238 -0.17 -12.49 -22.73
C VAL A 238 -1.41 -13.24 -23.22
N GLY A 239 -2.54 -13.09 -22.53
CA GLY A 239 -3.81 -13.74 -22.94
C GLY A 239 -4.41 -13.16 -24.23
N ALA A 240 -4.11 -11.91 -24.58
CA ALA A 240 -4.30 -11.34 -25.91
C ALA A 240 -3.48 -10.05 -26.09
N PHE A 241 -2.99 -9.80 -27.30
CA PHE A 241 -2.24 -8.59 -27.64
C PHE A 241 -2.99 -7.73 -28.68
N GLY A 242 -3.25 -6.48 -28.34
CA GLY A 242 -3.98 -5.52 -29.17
C GLY A 242 -3.12 -4.33 -29.64
N VAL A 243 -3.32 -3.89 -30.88
CA VAL A 243 -2.85 -2.59 -31.36
C VAL A 243 -3.99 -1.88 -32.06
N ASP A 244 -4.38 -0.71 -31.56
CA ASP A 244 -5.62 -0.02 -31.93
C ASP A 244 -6.81 -1.00 -31.85
N ALA A 245 -6.85 -1.82 -30.79
CA ALA A 245 -7.76 -2.95 -30.68
C ALA A 245 -8.25 -3.17 -29.24
N ASN A 246 -9.52 -3.51 -29.08
CA ASN A 246 -10.07 -3.86 -27.76
C ASN A 246 -9.73 -5.32 -27.41
N VAL A 247 -9.40 -5.57 -26.15
CA VAL A 247 -9.01 -6.90 -25.65
C VAL A 247 -9.89 -7.28 -24.46
N ASN A 248 -10.83 -8.21 -24.66
CA ASN A 248 -11.83 -8.51 -23.63
C ASN A 248 -11.93 -10.00 -23.28
N ASN A 249 -12.20 -10.31 -22.01
CA ASN A 249 -12.46 -11.67 -21.52
C ASN A 249 -11.31 -12.67 -21.76
N ASN A 250 -10.07 -12.20 -21.91
CA ASN A 250 -8.92 -13.06 -22.18
C ASN A 250 -8.31 -13.59 -20.87
N SER A 251 -7.64 -14.73 -20.95
CA SER A 251 -7.14 -15.43 -19.77
C SER A 251 -5.71 -15.92 -19.94
N VAL A 252 -4.89 -15.80 -18.90
CA VAL A 252 -3.64 -16.55 -18.71
C VAL A 252 -3.80 -17.44 -17.50
N ILE A 253 -3.52 -18.74 -17.64
CA ILE A 253 -3.63 -19.74 -16.59
C ILE A 253 -2.29 -20.45 -16.44
N LEU A 254 -1.72 -20.37 -15.24
CA LEU A 254 -0.44 -20.99 -14.88
C LEU A 254 -0.71 -22.06 -13.83
N ASN A 255 -0.85 -23.31 -14.28
CA ASN A 255 -1.21 -24.44 -13.42
C ASN A 255 -0.02 -24.94 -12.59
N LYS A 256 -0.33 -25.83 -11.65
CA LYS A 256 0.66 -26.44 -10.75
C LYS A 256 1.79 -27.10 -11.52
N GLY A 257 3.03 -26.70 -11.19
CA GLY A 257 4.27 -27.25 -11.76
C GLY A 257 4.90 -26.39 -12.85
N VAL A 258 4.17 -25.41 -13.39
CA VAL A 258 4.69 -24.44 -14.36
C VAL A 258 5.84 -23.65 -13.75
N LYS A 259 6.87 -23.39 -14.57
CA LYS A 259 8.05 -22.61 -14.18
C LYS A 259 8.23 -21.42 -15.12
N ILE A 260 8.57 -20.27 -14.55
CA ILE A 260 8.93 -19.05 -15.30
C ILE A 260 10.21 -18.49 -14.70
N ASP A 261 11.25 -18.32 -15.52
CA ASP A 261 12.50 -17.69 -15.11
C ASP A 261 12.42 -16.17 -15.16
N PHE A 262 13.08 -15.55 -14.19
CA PHE A 262 13.31 -14.13 -14.06
C PHE A 262 14.82 -13.92 -13.98
N HIS A 263 15.41 -13.40 -15.05
CA HIS A 263 16.85 -13.19 -15.15
C HIS A 263 17.26 -11.87 -14.51
N THR A 264 18.52 -11.80 -14.07
CA THR A 264 19.14 -10.60 -13.51
C THR A 264 18.85 -9.37 -14.38
N THR A 265 18.19 -8.38 -13.79
CA THR A 265 17.77 -7.17 -14.49
C THR A 265 18.62 -5.99 -14.00
N PRO A 266 19.46 -5.38 -14.87
CA PRO A 266 20.19 -4.17 -14.53
C PRO A 266 19.23 -3.07 -14.08
N TYR A 267 19.69 -2.22 -13.16
CA TYR A 267 18.94 -1.04 -12.74
C TYR A 267 19.85 0.14 -12.51
N ARG A 268 19.26 1.33 -12.56
CA ARG A 268 19.89 2.58 -12.14
C ARG A 268 19.13 3.17 -10.97
N GLN A 269 19.81 3.94 -10.13
CA GLN A 269 19.16 4.72 -9.10
C GLN A 269 18.53 5.97 -9.71
N GLY A 270 17.25 6.18 -9.44
CA GLY A 270 16.53 7.40 -9.76
C GLY A 270 16.92 8.56 -8.86
N ALA A 271 16.37 9.75 -9.14
CA ALA A 271 16.70 10.97 -8.40
C ALA A 271 16.25 10.93 -6.93
N LEU A 272 15.28 10.07 -6.60
CA LEU A 272 14.73 9.88 -5.25
C LEU A 272 15.24 8.59 -4.60
N GLY A 273 16.24 7.93 -5.20
CA GLY A 273 16.83 6.68 -4.69
C GLY A 273 16.01 5.41 -4.99
N GLU A 274 15.03 5.50 -5.87
CA GLU A 274 14.26 4.36 -6.37
C GLU A 274 15.04 3.58 -7.44
N SER A 275 14.88 2.26 -7.47
CA SER A 275 15.53 1.42 -8.48
C SER A 275 14.71 1.39 -9.76
N ILE A 276 15.24 1.97 -10.84
CA ILE A 276 14.65 1.94 -12.18
C ILE A 276 15.31 0.80 -12.94
N TYR A 277 14.58 -0.31 -13.10
CA TYR A 277 15.04 -1.50 -13.80
C TYR A 277 15.10 -1.33 -15.32
N ASP A 278 15.82 -2.22 -15.99
CA ASP A 278 15.80 -2.37 -17.44
C ASP A 278 14.41 -2.87 -17.90
N GLU A 279 13.94 -2.41 -19.05
CA GLU A 279 12.63 -2.77 -19.60
C GLU A 279 12.55 -4.23 -20.05
N ARG A 280 13.69 -4.90 -20.23
CA ARG A 280 13.83 -6.33 -20.55
C ARG A 280 13.53 -7.23 -19.35
N MET A 281 12.38 -7.00 -18.73
CA MET A 281 11.83 -7.80 -17.63
C MET A 281 10.66 -8.66 -18.10
N THR A 282 10.41 -9.78 -17.42
CA THR A 282 9.31 -10.70 -17.77
C THR A 282 7.94 -10.10 -17.46
N HIS A 283 7.00 -10.25 -18.41
CA HIS A 283 5.62 -9.78 -18.30
C HIS A 283 4.63 -10.95 -18.35
N VAL A 284 3.70 -11.03 -17.39
CA VAL A 284 2.58 -11.98 -17.37
C VAL A 284 1.26 -11.23 -17.25
N VAL A 285 0.50 -11.14 -18.35
CA VAL A 285 -0.64 -10.22 -18.42
C VAL A 285 -1.87 -10.88 -19.05
N GLY A 286 -3.05 -10.70 -18.45
CA GLY A 286 -4.30 -11.25 -18.99
C GLY A 286 -4.63 -10.68 -20.38
N ALA A 287 -4.33 -9.40 -20.59
CA ALA A 287 -4.27 -8.79 -21.91
C ALA A 287 -3.39 -7.53 -21.93
N LEU A 288 -2.79 -7.24 -23.08
CA LEU A 288 -2.04 -6.01 -23.33
C LEU A 288 -2.59 -5.35 -24.58
N THR A 289 -2.92 -4.06 -24.53
CA THR A 289 -3.29 -3.32 -25.72
C THR A 289 -2.67 -1.93 -25.80
N TYR A 290 -2.34 -1.52 -27.01
CA TYR A 290 -2.03 -0.14 -27.38
C TYR A 290 -3.30 0.49 -27.96
N ASN A 291 -3.71 1.64 -27.45
CA ASN A 291 -4.86 2.42 -27.92
C ASN A 291 -6.15 1.56 -28.00
N GLY A 292 -6.53 0.96 -26.89
CA GLY A 292 -7.74 0.12 -26.84
C GLY A 292 -8.24 -0.07 -25.41
N ASN A 293 -9.48 -0.54 -25.28
CA ASN A 293 -10.03 -0.91 -23.98
C ASN A 293 -9.62 -2.33 -23.62
N ALA A 294 -9.45 -2.59 -22.33
CA ALA A 294 -9.18 -3.92 -21.80
C ALA A 294 -10.15 -4.28 -20.68
N LYS A 295 -11.09 -5.19 -20.97
CA LYS A 295 -12.19 -5.51 -20.05
C LYS A 295 -12.28 -7.00 -19.68
N ASN A 296 -12.55 -7.32 -18.42
CA ASN A 296 -12.82 -8.68 -17.95
C ASN A 296 -11.69 -9.70 -18.19
N ASN A 297 -10.45 -9.26 -18.37
CA ASN A 297 -9.32 -10.17 -18.55
C ASN A 297 -8.84 -10.74 -17.21
N LYS A 298 -8.21 -11.91 -17.21
CA LYS A 298 -7.73 -12.54 -15.99
C LYS A 298 -6.36 -13.21 -16.10
N VAL A 299 -5.63 -13.19 -15.01
CA VAL A 299 -4.43 -14.02 -14.78
C VAL A 299 -4.68 -14.92 -13.57
N VAL A 300 -4.35 -16.20 -13.68
CA VAL A 300 -4.52 -17.20 -12.62
C VAL A 300 -3.20 -17.92 -12.36
N PHE A 301 -2.70 -17.82 -11.12
CA PHE A 301 -1.60 -18.63 -10.62
C PHE A 301 -2.15 -19.70 -9.69
N ASP A 302 -2.05 -20.96 -10.12
CA ASP A 302 -2.59 -22.12 -9.41
C ASP A 302 -1.50 -23.16 -9.13
N GLY A 303 -0.44 -22.73 -8.44
CA GLY A 303 0.70 -23.55 -8.06
C GLY A 303 1.92 -23.44 -8.99
N ALA A 304 2.07 -22.33 -9.70
CA ALA A 304 3.25 -22.04 -10.49
C ALA A 304 4.46 -21.66 -9.60
N SER A 305 5.66 -21.74 -10.17
CA SER A 305 6.91 -21.33 -9.53
C SER A 305 7.58 -20.20 -10.30
N LEU A 306 7.92 -19.12 -9.58
CA LEU A 306 8.76 -18.04 -10.07
C LEU A 306 10.22 -18.34 -9.75
N LEU A 307 11.03 -18.57 -10.78
CA LEU A 307 12.43 -18.96 -10.66
C LEU A 307 13.30 -17.71 -10.84
N VAL A 308 13.97 -17.26 -9.79
CA VAL A 308 15.00 -16.22 -9.96
C VAL A 308 16.26 -16.89 -10.49
N HIS A 309 16.68 -16.51 -11.70
CA HIS A 309 17.84 -17.11 -12.36
C HIS A 309 19.04 -16.18 -12.27
N GLY A 310 19.99 -16.59 -11.45
CA GLY A 310 21.22 -15.86 -11.18
C GLY A 310 22.46 -16.40 -11.91
N PRO A 311 23.44 -15.54 -12.23
CA PRO A 311 24.64 -15.97 -12.95
C PRO A 311 25.54 -16.83 -12.04
N SER A 312 26.20 -17.81 -12.66
CA SER A 312 27.21 -18.63 -12.00
C SER A 312 28.37 -17.76 -11.49
N GLY A 313 28.81 -18.00 -10.25
CA GLY A 313 29.95 -17.30 -9.64
C GLY A 313 29.64 -15.95 -8.99
N ALA A 314 28.39 -15.48 -9.07
CA ALA A 314 27.93 -14.34 -8.26
C ALA A 314 27.53 -14.78 -6.85
N TYR A 315 27.45 -13.82 -5.92
CA TYR A 315 26.93 -14.01 -4.57
C TYR A 315 25.48 -13.54 -4.42
N SER A 316 24.96 -12.82 -5.41
CA SER A 316 23.60 -12.28 -5.37
C SER A 316 23.07 -11.97 -6.76
N THR A 317 21.75 -11.84 -6.87
CA THR A 317 21.05 -11.36 -8.06
C THR A 317 19.80 -10.56 -7.71
N SER A 318 19.43 -9.64 -8.59
CA SER A 318 18.15 -8.92 -8.56
C SER A 318 17.48 -9.02 -9.92
N ALA A 319 16.23 -9.45 -9.95
CA ALA A 319 15.39 -9.53 -11.13
C ALA A 319 14.12 -8.69 -10.95
N ALA A 320 13.51 -8.27 -12.04
CA ALA A 320 12.26 -7.53 -12.04
C ALA A 320 11.15 -8.23 -12.84
N THR A 321 9.89 -7.97 -12.51
CA THR A 321 8.74 -8.47 -13.26
C THR A 321 7.50 -7.60 -13.14
N HIS A 322 6.64 -7.72 -14.16
CA HIS A 322 5.31 -7.18 -14.21
C HIS A 322 4.26 -8.31 -14.33
N VAL A 323 3.25 -8.26 -13.48
CA VAL A 323 2.07 -9.13 -13.57
C VAL A 323 0.82 -8.27 -13.60
N GLY A 324 -0.16 -8.59 -14.45
CA GLY A 324 -1.43 -7.90 -14.31
C GLY A 324 -2.64 -8.47 -15.04
N GLY A 325 -3.84 -8.09 -14.59
CA GLY A 325 -5.08 -8.47 -15.25
C GLY A 325 -5.13 -7.91 -16.68
N ALA A 326 -4.83 -6.61 -16.83
CA ALA A 326 -4.63 -6.01 -18.14
C ALA A 326 -3.79 -4.73 -18.11
N TYR A 327 -3.02 -4.50 -19.19
CA TYR A 327 -2.24 -3.29 -19.43
C TYR A 327 -2.74 -2.56 -20.68
N VAL A 328 -3.00 -1.26 -20.53
CA VAL A 328 -3.43 -0.37 -21.61
C VAL A 328 -2.42 0.77 -21.76
N ASP A 329 -1.69 0.77 -22.87
CA ASP A 329 -0.83 1.88 -23.26
C ASP A 329 -1.54 2.76 -24.29
N VAL A 330 -1.37 4.08 -24.22
CA VAL A 330 -2.21 5.06 -24.92
C VAL A 330 -1.34 6.19 -25.46
N ASN A 331 -1.02 6.13 -26.75
CA ASN A 331 -0.15 7.10 -27.42
C ASN A 331 -0.89 8.03 -28.40
N ASP A 332 -2.19 7.81 -28.60
CA ASP A 332 -3.03 8.50 -29.60
C ASP A 332 -3.78 9.71 -29.04
N ASN A 333 -3.48 10.09 -27.80
CA ASN A 333 -4.16 11.12 -27.02
C ASN A 333 -5.63 10.87 -26.69
N GLN A 334 -6.21 9.71 -26.99
CA GLN A 334 -7.55 9.35 -26.55
C GLN A 334 -7.55 8.91 -25.08
N SER A 335 -8.72 8.58 -24.54
CA SER A 335 -8.84 7.99 -23.21
C SER A 335 -9.54 6.65 -23.36
N TYR A 336 -8.94 5.63 -22.76
CA TYR A 336 -9.46 4.27 -22.78
C TYR A 336 -9.83 3.82 -21.36
N GLU A 337 -10.28 2.57 -21.26
CA GLU A 337 -10.72 1.97 -20.01
C GLU A 337 -10.04 0.63 -19.79
N VAL A 338 -9.52 0.42 -18.58
CA VAL A 338 -9.10 -0.88 -18.06
C VAL A 338 -10.05 -1.28 -16.93
N SER A 339 -10.93 -2.24 -17.18
CA SER A 339 -12.00 -2.55 -16.23
C SER A 339 -12.35 -4.01 -16.01
N ASP A 340 -12.83 -4.30 -14.81
CA ASP A 340 -13.30 -5.63 -14.38
C ASP A 340 -12.24 -6.75 -14.54
N ASN A 341 -10.96 -6.39 -14.64
CA ASN A 341 -9.87 -7.35 -14.79
C ASN A 341 -9.48 -7.96 -13.44
N LYS A 342 -8.91 -9.17 -13.47
CA LYS A 342 -8.62 -9.97 -12.27
C LYS A 342 -7.22 -10.56 -12.27
N VAL A 343 -6.54 -10.50 -11.12
CA VAL A 343 -5.38 -11.33 -10.82
C VAL A 343 -5.74 -12.25 -9.68
N LEU A 344 -5.66 -13.56 -9.89
CA LEU A 344 -5.99 -14.59 -8.90
C LEU A 344 -4.71 -15.36 -8.55
N ILE A 345 -4.24 -15.21 -7.32
CA ILE A 345 -3.08 -15.93 -6.78
C ILE A 345 -3.60 -16.96 -5.79
N ASN A 346 -3.93 -18.15 -6.28
CA ASN A 346 -4.37 -19.26 -5.43
C ASN A 346 -3.20 -19.90 -4.68
N ASN A 347 -2.07 -20.05 -5.39
CA ASN A 347 -0.79 -20.52 -4.86
C ASN A 347 0.33 -20.11 -5.81
N LEU A 348 1.37 -19.46 -5.28
CA LEU A 348 2.54 -19.04 -6.03
C LEU A 348 3.81 -19.24 -5.19
N THR A 349 4.78 -19.95 -5.76
CA THR A 349 6.02 -20.35 -5.08
C THR A 349 7.23 -19.63 -5.66
N LEU A 350 8.28 -19.46 -4.86
CA LEU A 350 9.57 -18.96 -5.30
C LEU A 350 10.53 -20.13 -5.48
N ASN A 351 11.53 -19.97 -6.34
CA ASN A 351 12.63 -20.91 -6.47
C ASN A 351 13.89 -20.21 -7.00
N LEU A 352 15.06 -20.85 -6.84
CA LEU A 352 16.36 -20.36 -7.30
C LEU A 352 16.88 -21.23 -8.43
N ARG A 353 17.43 -20.60 -9.46
CA ARG A 353 18.28 -21.28 -10.44
C ARG A 353 19.63 -20.58 -10.53
N VAL A 354 20.70 -21.37 -10.41
CA VAL A 354 22.08 -20.93 -10.68
C VAL A 354 22.76 -22.04 -11.47
N ASP A 355 23.23 -21.74 -12.68
CA ASP A 355 23.80 -22.71 -13.62
C ASP A 355 25.23 -23.13 -13.18
N THR A 356 25.31 -23.86 -12.06
CA THR A 356 26.54 -24.38 -11.42
C THR A 356 26.42 -25.89 -11.15
N LYS A 357 27.55 -26.61 -11.06
CA LYS A 357 27.55 -28.07 -10.80
C LYS A 357 26.98 -28.42 -9.41
N ASN A 358 27.13 -27.53 -8.43
CA ASN A 358 26.66 -27.68 -7.05
C ASN A 358 25.88 -26.44 -6.62
N THR A 359 24.96 -26.55 -5.66
CA THR A 359 24.34 -25.40 -5.00
C THR A 359 25.43 -24.43 -4.51
N PRO A 360 25.32 -23.12 -4.78
CA PRO A 360 26.28 -22.16 -4.28
C PRO A 360 26.40 -22.21 -2.76
N MET A 361 27.61 -21.97 -2.23
CA MET A 361 27.82 -21.91 -0.78
C MET A 361 27.07 -20.75 -0.10
N ALA A 362 26.88 -19.66 -0.84
CA ALA A 362 26.09 -18.50 -0.43
C ALA A 362 25.48 -17.82 -1.66
N TYR A 363 24.21 -17.43 -1.60
CA TYR A 363 23.52 -16.75 -2.70
C TYR A 363 22.24 -16.03 -2.24
N ASN A 364 22.16 -14.71 -2.46
CA ASN A 364 20.96 -13.93 -2.14
C ASN A 364 20.25 -13.45 -3.41
N ALA A 365 19.04 -13.93 -3.67
CA ALA A 365 18.26 -13.57 -4.85
C ALA A 365 17.03 -12.75 -4.49
N ILE A 366 16.78 -11.67 -5.25
CA ILE A 366 15.64 -10.77 -5.06
C ILE A 366 14.82 -10.72 -6.36
N LEU A 367 13.52 -10.96 -6.24
CA LEU A 367 12.53 -10.69 -7.28
C LEU A 367 11.73 -9.44 -6.91
N ASN A 368 11.82 -8.41 -7.72
CA ASN A 368 11.04 -7.18 -7.56
C ASN A 368 9.84 -7.27 -8.50
N GLY A 369 8.63 -7.29 -7.97
CA GLY A 369 7.41 -7.48 -8.77
C GLY A 369 6.40 -6.38 -8.54
N GLU A 370 5.87 -5.82 -9.63
CA GLU A 370 4.69 -4.98 -9.59
C GLU A 370 3.49 -5.77 -10.13
N ILE A 371 2.44 -5.87 -9.33
CA ILE A 371 1.25 -6.68 -9.63
C ILE A 371 0.04 -5.75 -9.72
N TYR A 372 -0.60 -5.72 -10.90
CA TYR A 372 -1.70 -4.82 -11.18
C TYR A 372 -3.02 -5.55 -11.47
N GLY A 373 -4.13 -5.12 -10.87
CA GLY A 373 -5.45 -5.54 -11.33
C GLY A 373 -5.72 -5.00 -12.75
N GLY A 374 -5.50 -3.69 -12.93
CA GLY A 374 -5.51 -3.01 -14.23
C GLY A 374 -4.61 -1.78 -14.23
N LYS A 375 -3.83 -1.61 -15.30
CA LYS A 375 -2.89 -0.48 -15.49
C LYS A 375 -3.22 0.26 -16.79
N ILE A 376 -3.34 1.58 -16.72
CA ILE A 376 -3.57 2.44 -17.89
C ILE A 376 -2.74 3.73 -17.85
N SER A 377 -2.12 4.08 -18.98
CA SER A 377 -1.33 5.32 -19.08
C SER A 377 -2.20 6.57 -19.26
N LYS A 378 -3.33 6.48 -19.97
CA LYS A 378 -4.31 7.57 -20.11
C LYS A 378 -5.75 7.07 -20.22
N GLY A 379 -6.59 7.48 -19.28
CA GLY A 379 -7.95 6.97 -19.14
C GLY A 379 -8.21 6.38 -17.75
N ASN A 380 -9.16 5.46 -17.64
CA ASN A 380 -9.72 5.07 -16.35
C ASN A 380 -9.49 3.60 -15.99
N ALA A 381 -9.25 3.33 -14.71
CA ALA A 381 -9.14 1.99 -14.14
C ALA A 381 -10.31 1.70 -13.20
N TYR A 382 -11.24 0.83 -13.62
CA TYR A 382 -12.48 0.58 -12.88
C TYR A 382 -12.65 -0.87 -12.46
N LYS A 383 -13.07 -1.11 -11.21
CA LYS A 383 -13.55 -2.44 -10.75
C LYS A 383 -12.54 -3.58 -10.90
N ASN A 384 -11.26 -3.28 -11.03
CA ASN A 384 -10.23 -4.30 -11.14
C ASN A 384 -9.98 -4.94 -9.77
N THR A 385 -9.65 -6.24 -9.76
CA THR A 385 -9.51 -7.01 -8.52
C THR A 385 -8.20 -7.79 -8.48
N ILE A 386 -7.55 -7.81 -7.32
CA ILE A 386 -6.48 -8.75 -6.99
C ILE A 386 -6.97 -9.61 -5.82
N ASP A 387 -6.92 -10.94 -5.96
CA ASP A 387 -7.28 -11.91 -4.91
C ASP A 387 -6.09 -12.83 -4.63
N ILE A 388 -5.62 -12.83 -3.38
CA ILE A 388 -4.41 -13.53 -2.94
C ILE A 388 -4.77 -14.46 -1.78
N LYS A 389 -4.58 -15.76 -2.01
CA LYS A 389 -4.85 -16.82 -1.03
C LYS A 389 -3.58 -17.44 -0.46
N ASP A 390 -2.54 -17.58 -1.28
CA ASP A 390 -1.27 -18.15 -0.85
C ASP A 390 -0.15 -17.66 -1.77
N LEU A 391 0.90 -17.09 -1.17
CA LEU A 391 2.01 -16.46 -1.88
C LEU A 391 3.28 -16.58 -1.05
N GLN A 392 4.25 -17.34 -1.57
CA GLN A 392 5.56 -17.44 -0.95
C GLN A 392 6.37 -16.18 -1.24
N THR A 393 6.80 -15.47 -0.21
CA THR A 393 7.60 -14.25 -0.30
C THR A 393 9.08 -14.47 0.04
N LEU A 394 9.40 -15.61 0.66
CA LEU A 394 10.75 -16.04 0.98
C LEU A 394 10.86 -17.56 0.84
N LEU A 395 11.94 -18.00 0.19
CA LEU A 395 12.42 -19.38 0.19
C LEU A 395 13.86 -19.39 0.70
N ALA A 396 14.08 -19.96 1.88
CA ALA A 396 15.43 -20.28 2.36
C ALA A 396 15.76 -21.73 1.95
N LEU A 397 16.76 -21.90 1.08
CA LEU A 397 17.25 -23.22 0.67
C LEU A 397 18.25 -23.78 1.69
N ASN A 398 19.06 -22.92 2.30
CA ASN A 398 19.91 -23.19 3.45
C ASN A 398 20.25 -21.86 4.17
N THR A 399 21.11 -21.90 5.19
CA THR A 399 21.50 -20.73 6.00
C THR A 399 22.08 -19.55 5.19
N ASN A 400 22.68 -19.81 4.03
CA ASN A 400 23.39 -18.82 3.24
C ASN A 400 22.76 -18.60 1.85
N VAL A 401 21.70 -19.32 1.51
CA VAL A 401 21.08 -19.32 0.18
C VAL A 401 19.58 -19.07 0.31
N GLU A 402 19.13 -17.91 -0.17
CA GLU A 402 17.73 -17.50 -0.11
C GLU A 402 17.24 -16.82 -1.39
N VAL A 403 15.92 -16.91 -1.62
CA VAL A 403 15.18 -16.17 -2.64
C VAL A 403 14.08 -15.39 -1.96
N ARG A 404 13.96 -14.11 -2.30
CA ARG A 404 12.93 -13.22 -1.77
C ARG A 404 12.15 -12.55 -2.88
N ALA A 405 10.86 -12.31 -2.64
CA ALA A 405 10.06 -11.41 -3.44
C ALA A 405 9.76 -10.11 -2.67
N LEU A 406 10.03 -8.97 -3.30
CA LEU A 406 9.56 -7.65 -2.91
C LEU A 406 8.43 -7.28 -3.88
N LEU A 407 7.20 -7.18 -3.39
CA LEU A 407 6.01 -7.10 -4.22
C LEU A 407 5.15 -5.90 -3.86
N ASP A 408 4.81 -5.12 -4.89
CA ASP A 408 3.87 -4.02 -4.81
C ASP A 408 2.58 -4.38 -5.56
N PHE A 409 1.44 -4.18 -4.91
CA PHE A 409 0.13 -4.52 -5.46
C PHE A 409 -0.69 -3.26 -5.74
N TYR A 410 -1.21 -3.13 -6.95
CA TYR A 410 -2.07 -2.02 -7.35
C TYR A 410 -3.36 -2.57 -7.97
N ALA A 411 -4.49 -2.56 -7.27
CA ALA A 411 -5.73 -3.07 -7.89
C ALA A 411 -6.13 -2.19 -9.09
N GLY A 412 -6.10 -0.86 -8.97
CA GLY A 412 -6.24 0.06 -10.10
C GLY A 412 -5.09 1.06 -10.19
N PHE A 413 -4.51 1.21 -11.38
CA PHE A 413 -3.46 2.20 -11.65
C PHE A 413 -3.81 3.03 -12.90
N ALA A 414 -3.96 4.34 -12.74
CA ALA A 414 -4.24 5.29 -13.82
C ALA A 414 -3.27 6.48 -13.80
N LYS A 415 -2.25 6.46 -14.66
CA LYS A 415 -1.25 7.55 -14.71
C LYS A 415 -1.87 8.90 -15.05
N ASN A 416 -2.73 8.95 -16.08
CA ASN A 416 -3.47 10.14 -16.49
C ASN A 416 -4.98 9.87 -16.52
N GLY A 417 -5.60 9.81 -15.35
CA GLY A 417 -7.04 9.58 -15.22
C GLY A 417 -7.47 9.14 -13.83
N ILE A 418 -8.55 8.37 -13.74
CA ILE A 418 -9.25 8.03 -12.50
C ILE A 418 -9.13 6.53 -12.22
N ALA A 419 -9.03 6.14 -10.95
CA ALA A 419 -9.06 4.74 -10.53
C ALA A 419 -10.11 4.51 -9.44
N ASN A 420 -11.28 3.96 -9.79
CA ASN A 420 -12.39 3.75 -8.86
C ASN A 420 -12.85 2.29 -8.76
N ASP A 421 -13.51 1.95 -7.66
CA ASP A 421 -14.14 0.65 -7.42
C ASP A 421 -13.19 -0.55 -7.39
N ASN A 422 -11.87 -0.32 -7.31
CA ASN A 422 -10.86 -1.38 -7.36
C ASN A 422 -10.68 -2.05 -6.00
N LYS A 423 -10.37 -3.35 -5.99
CA LYS A 423 -10.33 -4.14 -4.75
C LYS A 423 -9.12 -5.06 -4.66
N ILE A 424 -8.52 -5.10 -3.47
CA ILE A 424 -7.56 -6.14 -3.08
C ILE A 424 -8.20 -7.00 -1.99
N TYR A 425 -8.18 -8.32 -2.19
CA TYR A 425 -8.52 -9.31 -1.19
C TYR A 425 -7.26 -10.12 -0.85
N LEU A 426 -6.89 -10.10 0.42
CA LEU A 426 -5.77 -10.87 0.96
C LEU A 426 -6.30 -11.79 2.05
N ASN A 427 -6.40 -13.08 1.74
CA ASN A 427 -6.88 -14.11 2.66
C ASN A 427 -5.83 -15.22 2.71
N LEU A 428 -4.71 -14.91 3.35
CA LEU A 428 -3.53 -15.76 3.37
C LEU A 428 -3.80 -17.05 4.15
N LYS A 429 -3.56 -18.18 3.50
CA LYS A 429 -3.47 -19.49 4.17
C LYS A 429 -2.15 -19.61 4.94
N THR A 430 -1.07 -19.10 4.34
CA THR A 430 0.27 -19.07 4.91
C THR A 430 0.68 -17.61 5.08
N PRO A 431 1.04 -17.16 6.29
CA PRO A 431 1.53 -15.80 6.51
C PRO A 431 2.82 -15.54 5.74
N PHE A 432 3.10 -14.28 5.40
CA PHE A 432 4.38 -13.92 4.79
C PHE A 432 5.53 -14.27 5.73
N THR A 433 6.52 -14.96 5.16
CA THR A 433 7.77 -15.27 5.85
C THR A 433 8.69 -14.05 5.74
N ILE A 434 9.29 -13.67 6.87
CA ILE A 434 10.22 -12.55 6.99
C ILE A 434 11.51 -13.05 7.65
N ASN A 435 12.67 -12.46 7.33
CA ASN A 435 13.95 -12.77 7.98
C ASN A 435 14.94 -11.60 7.92
N SER A 436 15.96 -11.65 8.79
CA SER A 436 17.14 -10.78 8.70
C SER A 436 17.88 -11.06 7.40
N ASN A 437 18.32 -10.01 6.70
CA ASN A 437 18.85 -10.15 5.34
C ASN A 437 19.77 -8.99 4.96
N PHE A 438 20.54 -9.17 3.89
CA PHE A 438 21.52 -8.18 3.42
C PHE A 438 20.88 -6.87 2.94
N THR A 439 19.63 -6.88 2.45
CA THR A 439 18.94 -5.65 2.03
C THR A 439 18.52 -4.77 3.21
N GLY A 440 18.53 -5.32 4.43
CA GLY A 440 18.14 -4.59 5.63
C GLY A 440 16.66 -4.21 5.70
N LYS A 441 15.79 -4.77 4.83
CA LYS A 441 14.36 -4.48 4.81
C LYS A 441 13.49 -5.62 4.30
N ASN A 442 12.32 -5.83 4.90
CA ASN A 442 11.18 -6.54 4.32
C ASN A 442 10.08 -5.50 4.04
N GLU A 443 9.53 -5.48 2.82
CA GLU A 443 8.56 -4.46 2.41
C GLU A 443 7.41 -5.08 1.62
N PHE A 444 6.18 -4.78 2.02
CA PHE A 444 4.96 -5.16 1.31
C PHE A 444 4.04 -3.94 1.20
N ASN A 445 3.74 -3.51 -0.03
CA ASN A 445 2.85 -2.38 -0.26
C ASN A 445 1.59 -2.82 -1.02
N LEU A 446 0.42 -2.48 -0.49
CA LEU A 446 -0.88 -2.77 -1.09
C LEU A 446 -1.65 -1.48 -1.35
N TYR A 447 -1.95 -1.22 -2.61
CA TYR A 447 -2.65 -0.03 -3.09
C TYR A 447 -4.00 -0.44 -3.69
N GLY A 448 -5.10 -0.05 -3.05
CA GLY A 448 -6.43 -0.18 -3.63
C GLY A 448 -6.50 0.57 -4.95
N ALA A 449 -6.00 1.81 -4.98
CA ALA A 449 -5.83 2.57 -6.21
C ALA A 449 -4.73 3.63 -6.14
N TYR A 450 -4.09 3.85 -7.30
CA TYR A 450 -3.28 5.02 -7.60
C TYR A 450 -3.81 5.72 -8.86
N ALA A 451 -4.02 7.03 -8.80
CA ALA A 451 -4.49 7.82 -9.94
C ALA A 451 -4.02 9.27 -9.91
N SER A 452 -4.01 9.96 -11.05
CA SER A 452 -3.73 11.41 -11.05
C SER A 452 -4.96 12.30 -10.85
N LYS A 453 -6.17 11.82 -11.22
CA LYS A 453 -7.40 12.63 -11.29
C LYS A 453 -8.56 12.12 -10.41
N GLY A 454 -8.29 11.22 -9.47
CA GLY A 454 -9.27 10.75 -8.48
C GLY A 454 -9.20 9.25 -8.20
N ALA A 455 -9.48 8.87 -6.96
CA ALA A 455 -9.43 7.48 -6.51
C ALA A 455 -10.49 7.21 -5.43
N SER A 456 -11.73 6.93 -5.83
CA SER A 456 -12.89 6.72 -4.94
C SER A 456 -13.43 5.29 -5.00
N ASP A 457 -14.13 4.89 -3.93
CA ASP A 457 -14.83 3.60 -3.83
C ASP A 457 -13.89 2.37 -3.88
N ASN A 458 -12.60 2.55 -3.62
CA ASN A 458 -11.60 1.47 -3.63
C ASN A 458 -11.54 0.75 -2.26
N GLY A 459 -11.09 -0.51 -2.26
CA GLY A 459 -11.07 -1.33 -1.05
C GLY A 459 -9.85 -2.23 -0.90
N VAL A 460 -9.34 -2.36 0.33
CA VAL A 460 -8.37 -3.40 0.70
C VAL A 460 -8.92 -4.20 1.88
N TYR A 461 -9.04 -5.51 1.68
CA TYR A 461 -9.64 -6.43 2.64
C TYR A 461 -8.61 -7.50 3.02
N VAL A 462 -8.27 -7.58 4.30
CA VAL A 462 -7.28 -8.52 4.83
C VAL A 462 -7.92 -9.43 5.87
N LYS A 463 -7.67 -10.73 5.74
CA LYS A 463 -8.06 -11.76 6.71
C LYS A 463 -6.94 -12.77 6.89
N GLY A 464 -6.78 -13.25 8.12
CA GLY A 464 -5.70 -14.15 8.49
C GLY A 464 -4.43 -13.39 8.83
N ASP A 465 -3.44 -14.11 9.33
CA ASP A 465 -2.17 -13.54 9.76
C ASP A 465 -1.35 -13.06 8.55
N LEU A 466 -0.83 -11.83 8.63
CA LEU A 466 -0.01 -11.25 7.56
C LEU A 466 1.42 -11.76 7.61
N THR A 467 1.95 -11.98 8.81
CA THR A 467 3.35 -12.37 9.02
C THR A 467 3.46 -13.36 10.17
N GLN A 468 4.52 -14.16 10.17
CA GLN A 468 4.84 -15.08 11.27
C GLN A 468 5.15 -14.34 12.59
N GLU A 469 4.87 -14.97 13.74
CA GLU A 469 4.84 -14.32 15.06
C GLU A 469 6.22 -13.91 15.64
N SER A 470 7.35 -14.42 15.14
CA SER A 470 8.66 -14.15 15.76
C SER A 470 9.84 -14.21 14.79
N VAL A 471 10.42 -13.05 14.44
CA VAL A 471 11.67 -12.99 13.69
C VAL A 471 12.52 -11.75 14.04
N VAL A 472 13.84 -11.90 13.88
CA VAL A 472 14.86 -10.84 14.06
C VAL A 472 14.55 -9.66 13.14
N GLU A 473 14.45 -8.48 13.73
CA GLU A 473 14.00 -7.24 13.10
C GLU A 473 15.05 -6.62 12.18
N ASN A 474 14.61 -6.08 11.04
CA ASN A 474 15.38 -5.04 10.37
C ASN A 474 14.72 -3.66 10.59
N TYR A 475 15.54 -2.63 10.71
CA TYR A 475 15.08 -1.28 11.05
C TYR A 475 14.10 -0.68 10.00
N GLN A 476 14.16 -1.12 8.75
CA GLN A 476 13.34 -0.63 7.63
C GLN A 476 12.12 -1.51 7.29
N ASP A 477 11.80 -2.51 8.12
CA ASP A 477 10.65 -3.38 7.90
C ASP A 477 9.34 -2.57 7.87
N LYS A 478 8.51 -2.75 6.82
CA LYS A 478 7.24 -2.03 6.64
C LYS A 478 6.17 -2.86 5.93
N ILE A 479 4.95 -2.85 6.46
CA ILE A 479 3.73 -3.19 5.71
C ILE A 479 2.90 -1.93 5.55
N GLN A 480 2.63 -1.54 4.30
CA GLN A 480 1.82 -0.37 3.99
C GLN A 480 0.58 -0.78 3.20
N ILE A 481 -0.59 -0.36 3.69
CA ILE A 481 -1.87 -0.56 3.01
C ILE A 481 -2.48 0.82 2.76
N THR A 482 -2.68 1.16 1.49
CA THR A 482 -3.25 2.42 1.04
C THR A 482 -4.50 2.14 0.23
N ALA A 483 -5.69 2.55 0.68
CA ALA A 483 -6.91 2.34 -0.11
C ALA A 483 -6.97 3.26 -1.33
N ALA A 484 -6.51 4.52 -1.19
CA ALA A 484 -6.44 5.47 -2.29
C ALA A 484 -5.26 6.44 -2.18
N GLN A 485 -4.65 6.73 -3.32
CA GLN A 485 -3.68 7.79 -3.49
C GLN A 485 -3.98 8.54 -4.80
N THR A 486 -4.09 9.87 -4.73
CA THR A 486 -4.33 10.68 -5.93
C THR A 486 -3.62 12.03 -5.91
N LEU A 487 -3.21 12.50 -7.09
CA LEU A 487 -2.54 13.81 -7.24
C LEU A 487 -3.52 14.99 -7.20
N SER A 488 -4.78 14.73 -7.46
CA SER A 488 -5.85 15.74 -7.49
C SER A 488 -7.22 15.10 -7.31
N SER A 489 -8.27 15.93 -7.27
CA SER A 489 -9.68 15.47 -7.22
C SER A 489 -10.01 14.61 -5.99
N LYS A 490 -11.14 13.92 -6.01
CA LYS A 490 -11.74 13.24 -4.86
C LYS A 490 -11.15 11.84 -4.62
N ALA A 491 -11.08 11.46 -3.35
CA ALA A 491 -10.81 10.11 -2.88
C ALA A 491 -11.82 9.74 -1.78
N ASN A 492 -13.06 9.50 -2.19
CA ASN A 492 -14.19 9.27 -1.29
C ASN A 492 -14.53 7.79 -1.15
N ASN A 493 -15.22 7.42 -0.08
CA ASN A 493 -15.80 6.09 0.15
C ASN A 493 -14.81 4.91 0.08
N ASN A 494 -13.51 5.16 0.30
CA ASN A 494 -12.52 4.10 0.27
C ASN A 494 -12.53 3.32 1.59
N ILE A 495 -12.20 2.03 1.52
CA ILE A 495 -12.32 1.10 2.64
C ILE A 495 -11.00 0.35 2.88
N ILE A 496 -10.53 0.33 4.12
CA ILE A 496 -9.59 -0.67 4.63
C ILE A 496 -10.32 -1.49 5.68
N SER A 497 -10.33 -2.82 5.53
CA SER A 497 -10.91 -3.73 6.52
C SER A 497 -9.94 -4.88 6.80
N ILE A 498 -9.46 -4.97 8.05
CA ILE A 498 -8.53 -6.02 8.49
C ILE A 498 -9.19 -6.75 9.65
N SER A 499 -9.22 -8.10 9.58
CA SER A 499 -9.85 -8.90 10.63
C SER A 499 -9.12 -10.19 10.92
N ASN A 500 -9.00 -10.54 12.21
CA ASN A 500 -8.35 -11.75 12.69
C ASN A 500 -6.93 -11.88 12.13
N THR A 501 -6.08 -10.90 12.45
CA THR A 501 -4.76 -10.75 11.84
C THR A 501 -3.71 -10.38 12.88
N ASN A 502 -2.68 -11.21 12.96
CA ASN A 502 -1.42 -10.88 13.60
C ASN A 502 -0.40 -10.35 12.59
N VAL A 503 0.33 -9.33 13.00
CA VAL A 503 1.41 -8.69 12.25
C VAL A 503 2.58 -8.50 13.19
N SER A 504 3.77 -8.99 12.85
CA SER A 504 5.01 -8.81 13.63
C SER A 504 5.86 -7.64 13.12
N MET A 505 5.51 -7.10 11.96
CA MET A 505 6.11 -5.92 11.34
C MET A 505 5.32 -4.64 11.61
N PRO A 506 5.96 -3.45 11.52
CA PRO A 506 5.29 -2.17 11.51
C PRO A 506 4.15 -2.10 10.48
N LEU A 507 2.94 -1.76 10.93
CA LEU A 507 1.75 -1.64 10.09
C LEU A 507 1.37 -0.16 9.89
N TYR A 508 1.26 0.25 8.63
CA TYR A 508 0.86 1.59 8.21
C TYR A 508 -0.37 1.51 7.31
N LEU A 509 -1.44 2.19 7.71
CA LEU A 509 -2.74 2.17 7.05
C LEU A 509 -3.09 3.59 6.58
N TYR A 510 -3.41 3.73 5.31
CA TYR A 510 -3.81 5.00 4.71
C TYR A 510 -5.15 4.85 4.01
N GLY A 511 -6.22 5.39 4.61
CA GLY A 511 -7.52 5.44 3.92
C GLY A 511 -7.42 6.31 2.67
N VAL A 512 -6.75 7.44 2.80
CA VAL A 512 -6.27 8.29 1.70
C VAL A 512 -4.87 8.78 2.06
N ALA A 513 -3.91 8.59 1.16
CA ALA A 513 -2.54 9.06 1.31
C ALA A 513 -2.25 10.25 0.39
N LYS A 514 -1.38 11.17 0.84
CA LYS A 514 -0.75 12.14 -0.06
C LYS A 514 0.16 11.43 -1.05
N ALA A 515 0.43 12.06 -2.17
CA ALA A 515 1.45 11.63 -3.12
C ALA A 515 2.59 12.65 -3.16
N SER A 516 3.83 12.21 -3.11
CA SER A 516 5.01 13.07 -3.19
C SER A 516 5.75 12.80 -4.50
N ILE A 517 5.82 13.80 -5.37
CA ILE A 517 6.52 13.73 -6.66
C ILE A 517 7.47 14.92 -6.74
N ASP A 518 8.75 14.66 -7.03
CA ASP A 518 9.81 15.68 -7.16
C ASP A 518 9.88 16.66 -5.98
N GLY A 519 9.73 16.14 -4.76
CA GLY A 519 9.76 16.95 -3.53
C GLY A 519 8.50 17.78 -3.28
N LYS A 520 7.46 17.64 -4.10
CA LYS A 520 6.16 18.32 -3.93
C LYS A 520 5.09 17.34 -3.49
N ASP A 521 4.35 17.72 -2.45
CA ASP A 521 3.19 16.97 -1.97
C ASP A 521 1.91 17.37 -2.71
N TYR A 522 1.15 16.34 -3.07
CA TYR A 522 -0.16 16.42 -3.69
C TYR A 522 -1.19 15.74 -2.79
N TYR A 523 -2.34 16.39 -2.62
CA TYR A 523 -3.43 15.93 -1.76
C TYR A 523 -4.71 15.81 -2.58
N ALA A 524 -5.54 14.81 -2.25
CA ALA A 524 -6.90 14.76 -2.75
C ALA A 524 -7.65 16.03 -2.32
N SER A 525 -8.51 16.57 -3.19
CA SER A 525 -9.34 17.73 -2.85
C SER A 525 -10.39 17.40 -1.78
N SER A 526 -10.77 16.13 -1.68
CA SER A 526 -11.71 15.62 -0.68
C SER A 526 -11.44 14.15 -0.34
N ALA A 527 -11.55 13.82 0.94
CA ALA A 527 -11.63 12.47 1.48
C ALA A 527 -12.90 12.35 2.34
N SER A 528 -14.04 12.11 1.68
CA SER A 528 -15.34 11.98 2.34
C SER A 528 -15.75 10.52 2.54
N ALA A 529 -16.32 10.19 3.70
CA ALA A 529 -16.90 8.88 4.01
C ALA A 529 -15.95 7.68 3.84
N ASN A 530 -14.64 7.90 4.04
CA ASN A 530 -13.65 6.81 4.04
C ASN A 530 -13.74 6.01 5.35
N THR A 531 -13.52 4.70 5.27
CA THR A 531 -13.62 3.79 6.41
C THR A 531 -12.33 3.00 6.62
N ILE A 532 -11.83 2.97 7.85
CA ILE A 532 -10.77 2.04 8.27
C ILE A 532 -11.31 1.23 9.45
N LYS A 533 -11.40 -0.09 9.27
CA LYS A 533 -11.93 -1.02 10.29
C LYS A 533 -10.90 -2.08 10.64
N LEU A 534 -10.55 -2.17 11.92
CA LEU A 534 -9.70 -3.23 12.48
C LEU A 534 -10.49 -4.03 13.51
N ASP A 535 -10.53 -5.35 13.34
CA ASP A 535 -11.25 -6.25 14.25
C ASP A 535 -10.39 -7.46 14.62
N SER A 536 -10.02 -7.59 15.89
CA SER A 536 -9.10 -8.63 16.37
C SER A 536 -7.74 -8.56 15.65
N VAL A 537 -7.05 -7.43 15.78
CA VAL A 537 -5.77 -7.15 15.10
C VAL A 537 -4.66 -6.88 16.11
N LYS A 538 -3.53 -7.56 15.95
CA LYS A 538 -2.32 -7.33 16.75
C LYS A 538 -1.20 -6.88 15.83
N SER A 539 -0.71 -5.66 16.05
CA SER A 539 0.45 -5.13 15.32
C SER A 539 1.69 -5.11 16.21
N GLY A 540 2.78 -5.68 15.70
CA GLY A 540 4.10 -5.63 16.28
C GLY A 540 4.79 -4.34 15.90
N LYS A 541 5.36 -3.66 16.88
CA LYS A 541 6.27 -2.49 16.75
C LYS A 541 5.60 -1.15 16.40
N ASN A 542 4.61 -1.11 15.52
CA ASN A 542 3.94 0.13 15.12
C ASN A 542 2.51 -0.14 14.62
N LEU A 543 1.58 0.75 14.94
CA LEU A 543 0.28 0.83 14.27
C LEU A 543 -0.04 2.28 13.94
N THR A 544 0.07 2.65 12.68
CA THR A 544 -0.25 3.99 12.21
C THR A 544 -1.43 3.94 11.26
N THR A 545 -2.45 4.75 11.52
CA THR A 545 -3.62 4.92 10.65
C THR A 545 -3.80 6.39 10.30
N ILE A 546 -3.86 6.69 9.01
CA ILE A 546 -3.91 8.04 8.47
C ILE A 546 -5.02 8.19 7.43
N ILE A 547 -5.72 9.32 7.46
CA ILE A 547 -6.53 9.81 6.35
C ILE A 547 -6.13 11.27 6.11
N GLU A 548 -5.64 11.59 4.91
CA GLU A 548 -5.22 12.95 4.58
C GLU A 548 -5.73 13.46 3.22
N ALA A 549 -6.16 14.72 3.20
CA ALA A 549 -6.68 15.42 2.02
C ALA A 549 -6.71 16.94 2.27
N ASP A 550 -7.21 17.73 1.32
CA ASP A 550 -7.56 19.13 1.57
C ASP A 550 -8.77 19.25 2.50
N ASN A 551 -9.82 18.44 2.25
CA ASN A 551 -11.02 18.40 3.08
C ASN A 551 -11.31 16.95 3.47
N VAL A 552 -11.40 16.66 4.77
CA VAL A 552 -11.77 15.32 5.27
C VAL A 552 -13.11 15.42 5.96
N SER A 553 -14.08 14.61 5.55
CA SER A 553 -15.41 14.65 6.16
C SER A 553 -16.03 13.29 6.32
N LYS A 554 -16.85 13.11 7.37
CA LYS A 554 -17.67 11.89 7.57
C LYS A 554 -16.86 10.59 7.56
N SER A 555 -15.54 10.66 7.74
CA SER A 555 -14.67 9.48 7.70
C SER A 555 -14.73 8.77 9.05
N ASN A 556 -14.66 7.44 9.02
CA ASN A 556 -14.83 6.59 10.18
C ASN A 556 -13.61 5.67 10.38
N ILE A 557 -13.02 5.73 11.56
CA ILE A 557 -11.96 4.80 11.97
C ILE A 557 -12.47 4.01 13.17
N SER A 558 -12.56 2.69 13.03
CA SER A 558 -13.14 1.82 14.06
C SER A 558 -12.23 0.65 14.40
N TYR A 559 -11.90 0.51 15.69
CA TYR A 559 -11.08 -0.59 16.22
C TYR A 559 -11.90 -1.40 17.22
N ASN A 560 -11.77 -2.72 17.17
CA ASN A 560 -12.34 -3.65 18.14
C ASN A 560 -11.30 -4.74 18.44
N LEU A 561 -10.91 -4.91 19.71
CA LEU A 561 -9.89 -5.88 20.14
C LEU A 561 -8.56 -5.68 19.39
N VAL A 562 -7.97 -4.50 19.52
CA VAL A 562 -6.75 -4.13 18.77
C VAL A 562 -5.58 -3.86 19.71
N GLN A 563 -4.41 -4.41 19.36
CA GLN A 563 -3.19 -4.21 20.14
C GLN A 563 -2.08 -3.63 19.27
N SER A 564 -1.42 -2.59 19.77
CA SER A 564 -0.22 -2.00 19.18
C SER A 564 0.96 -2.22 20.14
N LEU A 565 1.81 -3.19 19.82
CA LEU A 565 2.98 -3.50 20.61
C LEU A 565 4.17 -2.64 20.17
N SER A 566 5.12 -2.42 21.07
CA SER A 566 6.42 -1.85 20.74
C SER A 566 7.52 -2.54 21.54
N ASN A 567 8.78 -2.40 21.11
CA ASN A 567 9.97 -2.84 21.83
C ASN A 567 10.86 -1.63 22.14
N ALA A 568 11.70 -1.72 23.16
CA ALA A 568 12.54 -0.61 23.61
C ALA A 568 13.50 -0.07 22.53
N SER A 569 13.80 -0.86 21.50
CA SER A 569 14.67 -0.49 20.37
C SER A 569 13.99 0.35 19.28
N ASN A 570 12.66 0.54 19.33
CA ASN A 570 11.88 1.27 18.32
C ASN A 570 11.19 2.51 18.90
N ILE A 571 11.95 3.39 19.57
CA ILE A 571 11.43 4.63 20.16
C ILE A 571 10.92 5.65 19.12
N ASP A 572 11.31 5.50 17.85
CA ASP A 572 10.88 6.32 16.72
C ASP A 572 9.52 5.88 16.14
N LYS A 573 9.04 4.69 16.49
CA LYS A 573 7.77 4.11 16.04
C LYS A 573 6.66 4.33 17.07
N GLY A 574 5.42 4.50 16.60
CA GLY A 574 4.30 4.97 17.41
C GLY A 574 3.01 4.18 17.21
N SER A 575 2.03 4.47 18.06
CA SER A 575 0.65 4.12 17.82
C SER A 575 -0.17 5.38 17.55
N LYS A 576 -0.58 5.52 16.29
CA LYS A 576 -1.07 6.80 15.75
C LYS A 576 -2.37 6.61 14.99
N ILE A 577 -3.37 7.45 15.31
CA ILE A 577 -4.57 7.63 14.48
C ILE A 577 -4.67 9.12 14.14
N ILE A 578 -4.50 9.45 12.87
CA ILE A 578 -4.43 10.84 12.41
C ILE A 578 -5.39 11.06 11.26
N ILE A 579 -6.34 11.97 11.44
CA ILE A 579 -7.04 12.59 10.32
C ILE A 579 -6.43 13.96 10.11
N ARG A 580 -5.94 14.25 8.90
CA ARG A 580 -5.24 15.50 8.58
C ARG A 580 -5.86 16.17 7.36
N ALA A 581 -6.32 17.40 7.52
CA ALA A 581 -6.83 18.21 6.44
C ALA A 581 -6.00 19.47 6.21
N ASN A 582 -5.73 19.83 4.95
CA ASN A 582 -5.11 21.12 4.66
C ASN A 582 -6.09 22.30 4.80
N LYS A 583 -7.40 22.05 4.85
CA LYS A 583 -8.45 23.07 4.99
C LYS A 583 -9.43 22.72 6.11
N THR A 584 -10.26 21.69 5.92
CA THR A 584 -11.37 21.37 6.83
C THR A 584 -11.43 19.89 7.23
N ALA A 585 -11.71 19.62 8.50
CA ALA A 585 -11.90 18.26 9.02
C ALA A 585 -13.19 18.19 9.85
N ASN A 586 -14.29 17.77 9.22
CA ASN A 586 -15.63 17.88 9.81
C ASN A 586 -16.41 16.56 9.88
N GLU A 587 -17.20 16.37 10.93
CA GLU A 587 -18.09 15.20 11.09
C GLU A 587 -17.36 13.83 11.08
N ASN A 588 -16.07 13.78 11.39
CA ASN A 588 -15.31 12.53 11.42
C ASN A 588 -15.51 11.80 12.74
N THR A 589 -15.44 10.47 12.70
CA THR A 589 -15.65 9.62 13.87
C THR A 589 -14.49 8.65 14.07
N LEU A 590 -13.96 8.60 15.29
CA LEU A 590 -13.12 7.50 15.77
C LEU A 590 -13.92 6.73 16.82
N ASN A 591 -14.07 5.42 16.63
CA ASN A 591 -14.72 4.53 17.60
C ASN A 591 -13.78 3.37 17.95
N ILE A 592 -13.08 3.50 19.07
CA ILE A 592 -11.97 2.64 19.47
C ILE A 592 -12.38 1.85 20.69
N LYS A 593 -12.52 0.53 20.54
CA LYS A 593 -12.97 -0.38 21.58
C LYS A 593 -11.94 -1.47 21.87
N ASP A 594 -11.73 -1.76 23.14
CA ASP A 594 -10.85 -2.82 23.63
C ASP A 594 -9.45 -2.70 22.99
N TYR A 595 -8.82 -1.55 23.21
CA TYR A 595 -7.56 -1.19 22.57
C TYR A 595 -6.45 -1.01 23.60
N SER A 596 -5.28 -1.58 23.31
CA SER A 596 -4.07 -1.39 24.11
C SER A 596 -2.87 -0.99 23.26
N SER A 597 -2.06 -0.05 23.74
CA SER A 597 -0.80 0.34 23.11
C SER A 597 0.34 0.38 24.11
N ALA A 598 1.52 -0.10 23.69
CA ALA A 598 2.78 0.01 24.42
C ALA A 598 3.82 0.88 23.68
N ALA A 599 3.40 1.73 22.74
CA ALA A 599 4.29 2.54 21.93
C ALA A 599 4.87 3.76 22.67
N TYR A 600 6.04 4.25 22.22
CA TYR A 600 6.64 5.47 22.74
C TYR A 600 5.74 6.69 22.49
N GLU A 601 5.26 6.88 21.26
CA GLU A 601 4.27 7.90 20.91
C GLU A 601 2.86 7.31 20.76
N ASN A 602 1.90 7.86 21.49
CA ASN A 602 0.48 7.54 21.40
C ASN A 602 -0.29 8.80 20.99
N VAL A 603 -0.65 8.91 19.71
CA VAL A 603 -1.22 10.15 19.14
C VAL A 603 -2.53 9.87 18.42
N TYR A 604 -3.62 10.46 18.91
CA TYR A 604 -4.97 10.30 18.37
C TYR A 604 -5.57 11.68 18.13
N VAL A 605 -5.49 12.16 16.88
CA VAL A 605 -5.84 13.54 16.55
C VAL A 605 -6.62 13.66 15.25
N ILE A 606 -7.57 14.58 15.23
CA ILE A 606 -8.16 15.13 14.00
C ILE A 606 -7.65 16.56 13.88
N ASN A 607 -6.98 16.89 12.78
CA ASN A 607 -6.30 18.15 12.56
C ASN A 607 -6.68 18.77 11.21
N ALA A 608 -6.89 20.08 11.19
CA ALA A 608 -7.11 20.88 10.00
C ALA A 608 -6.39 22.23 10.13
N LYS A 609 -6.09 22.90 9.00
CA LYS A 609 -5.54 24.26 9.07
C LYS A 609 -6.59 25.30 9.46
N GLU A 610 -7.76 25.29 8.79
CA GLU A 610 -8.77 26.33 8.97
C GLU A 610 -9.86 25.93 9.97
N GLU A 611 -10.52 24.80 9.75
CA GLU A 611 -11.68 24.39 10.56
C GLU A 611 -11.68 22.91 10.92
N SER A 612 -11.98 22.61 12.18
CA SER A 612 -12.23 21.24 12.64
C SER A 612 -13.47 21.22 13.54
N ALA A 613 -14.58 20.71 13.01
CA ALA A 613 -15.88 20.80 13.67
C ALA A 613 -16.71 19.52 13.67
N ASN A 614 -17.56 19.36 14.68
CA ASN A 614 -18.52 18.26 14.81
C ASN A 614 -17.88 16.86 14.78
N ASN A 615 -16.60 16.74 15.13
CA ASN A 615 -15.93 15.45 15.16
C ASN A 615 -16.20 14.71 16.48
N ALA A 616 -16.17 13.38 16.43
CA ALA A 616 -16.36 12.53 17.59
C ALA A 616 -15.20 11.53 17.75
N MET A 617 -14.61 11.49 18.94
CA MET A 617 -13.70 10.43 19.35
C MET A 617 -14.29 9.68 20.54
N ILE A 618 -14.52 8.38 20.39
CA ILE A 618 -15.08 7.52 21.42
C ILE A 618 -14.10 6.39 21.69
N PHE A 619 -13.60 6.33 22.91
CA PHE A 619 -12.71 5.29 23.40
C PHE A 619 -13.42 4.49 24.50
N ASN A 620 -13.43 3.17 24.38
CA ASN A 620 -14.01 2.27 25.38
C ASN A 620 -13.02 1.14 25.68
N ASN A 621 -12.61 1.02 26.95
CA ASN A 621 -11.53 0.12 27.39
C ASN A 621 -10.22 0.45 26.68
N PHE A 622 -9.62 1.57 27.08
CA PHE A 622 -8.46 2.18 26.43
C PHE A 622 -7.24 2.13 27.36
N ALA A 623 -6.24 1.33 26.99
CA ALA A 623 -5.02 1.12 27.77
C ALA A 623 -3.79 1.65 27.04
N LEU A 624 -3.03 2.51 27.71
CA LEU A 624 -1.82 3.14 27.17
C LEU A 624 -0.63 2.90 28.08
N GLY A 625 0.49 2.50 27.49
CA GLY A 625 1.78 2.39 28.17
C GLY A 625 2.93 2.60 27.19
N THR A 626 4.14 2.38 27.67
CA THR A 626 5.38 2.49 26.88
C THR A 626 6.31 1.31 27.17
N ALA A 627 6.79 0.66 26.12
CA ALA A 627 7.80 -0.39 26.17
C ALA A 627 9.24 0.16 26.28
N SER A 628 9.42 1.48 26.36
CA SER A 628 10.74 2.11 26.56
C SER A 628 11.36 1.69 27.89
N ASP A 629 12.63 1.29 27.89
CA ASP A 629 13.39 0.96 29.10
C ASP A 629 13.50 2.16 30.06
N LYS A 630 13.50 3.39 29.50
CA LYS A 630 13.46 4.63 30.27
C LYS A 630 12.06 4.98 30.78
N ARG A 631 11.03 4.27 30.30
CA ARG A 631 9.60 4.58 30.49
C ARG A 631 9.23 5.98 30.02
N GLU A 632 9.95 6.52 29.04
CA GLU A 632 9.63 7.81 28.42
C GLU A 632 8.57 7.59 27.31
N GLY A 633 7.80 8.63 27.01
CA GLY A 633 6.81 8.60 25.94
C GLY A 633 5.79 9.74 26.05
N LYS A 634 4.93 9.82 25.02
CA LYS A 634 4.00 10.93 24.80
C LYS A 634 2.60 10.43 24.51
N VAL A 635 1.60 11.11 25.07
CA VAL A 635 0.17 10.81 24.83
C VAL A 635 -0.55 12.09 24.42
N VAL A 636 -1.23 12.07 23.27
CA VAL A 636 -2.04 13.20 22.79
C VAL A 636 -3.37 12.71 22.26
N ILE A 637 -4.47 13.23 22.82
CA ILE A 637 -5.83 12.94 22.37
C ILE A 637 -6.57 14.27 22.11
N SER A 638 -7.08 14.46 20.89
CA SER A 638 -7.89 15.63 20.53
C SER A 638 -8.81 15.37 19.34
N ALA A 639 -10.11 15.60 19.52
CA ALA A 639 -11.12 15.42 18.47
C ALA A 639 -11.12 16.56 17.42
N GLY A 640 -10.40 17.65 17.63
CA GLY A 640 -10.26 18.68 16.61
C GLY A 640 -9.17 19.69 16.93
N ILE A 641 -8.23 19.91 16.00
CA ILE A 641 -7.18 20.92 16.09
C ILE A 641 -7.25 21.78 14.84
N ALA A 642 -7.49 23.09 14.98
CA ALA A 642 -7.56 24.01 13.84
C ALA A 642 -7.45 25.48 14.25
N LYS A 643 -7.44 26.39 13.27
CA LYS A 643 -7.63 27.83 13.55
C LYS A 643 -9.01 28.09 14.18
N ASN A 644 -10.03 27.35 13.74
CA ASN A 644 -11.38 27.37 14.30
C ASN A 644 -11.80 25.93 14.65
N ALA A 645 -11.78 25.56 15.93
CA ALA A 645 -12.10 24.21 16.40
C ALA A 645 -13.31 24.20 17.35
N HIS A 646 -14.45 23.66 16.90
CA HIS A 646 -15.69 23.77 17.68
C HIS A 646 -16.63 22.57 17.57
N ASP A 647 -17.51 22.44 18.56
CA ASP A 647 -18.53 21.37 18.63
C ASP A 647 -17.92 19.95 18.55
N ASN A 648 -16.66 19.77 18.93
CA ASN A 648 -16.00 18.47 18.95
C ASN A 648 -16.31 17.72 20.26
N TYR A 649 -16.44 16.40 20.16
CA TYR A 649 -16.80 15.52 21.27
C TYR A 649 -15.75 14.43 21.46
N THR A 650 -15.10 14.42 22.62
CA THR A 650 -14.20 13.32 23.04
C THR A 650 -14.83 12.60 24.22
N HIS A 651 -15.01 11.28 24.12
CA HIS A 651 -15.47 10.42 25.20
C HIS A 651 -14.46 9.31 25.45
N ILE A 652 -13.99 9.19 26.69
CA ILE A 652 -13.13 8.09 27.13
C ILE A 652 -13.83 7.36 28.27
N ALA A 653 -14.18 6.10 28.03
CA ALA A 653 -14.71 5.17 29.01
C ALA A 653 -13.65 4.11 29.35
N ASN A 654 -13.41 3.89 30.63
CA ASN A 654 -12.43 2.92 31.14
C ASN A 654 -10.99 3.20 30.63
N LEU A 655 -10.34 4.19 31.22
CA LEU A 655 -8.98 4.62 30.87
C LEU A 655 -7.94 3.97 31.79
N ASN A 656 -6.91 3.37 31.19
CA ASN A 656 -5.73 2.91 31.90
C ASN A 656 -4.47 3.56 31.31
N ILE A 657 -3.67 4.24 32.12
CA ILE A 657 -2.38 4.80 31.74
C ILE A 657 -1.31 4.21 32.67
N ASP A 658 -0.37 3.48 32.08
CA ASP A 658 0.76 2.86 32.78
C ASP A 658 1.86 3.89 33.14
N GLU A 659 3.00 3.43 33.64
CA GLU A 659 4.12 4.27 34.06
C GLU A 659 4.72 5.08 32.90
N TYR A 660 4.74 6.42 33.05
CA TYR A 660 5.54 7.33 32.23
C TYR A 660 6.51 8.14 33.11
N LYS A 661 7.81 8.08 32.82
CA LYS A 661 8.89 8.82 33.49
C LYS A 661 9.35 9.99 32.62
N ASN A 662 9.96 10.99 33.27
CA ASN A 662 10.53 12.21 32.66
C ASN A 662 9.57 13.08 31.81
N ASN A 663 8.26 12.76 31.80
CA ASN A 663 7.13 13.54 31.29
C ASN A 663 7.35 14.27 29.94
N GLU A 664 7.55 13.53 28.86
CA GLU A 664 7.20 14.07 27.54
C GLU A 664 5.66 14.11 27.37
N ALA A 665 4.99 15.04 28.05
CA ALA A 665 3.64 15.54 27.74
C ALA A 665 2.49 14.52 27.55
N ILE A 666 1.65 14.31 28.59
CA ILE A 666 0.32 13.69 28.48
C ILE A 666 -0.77 14.77 28.35
N PHE A 667 -1.35 14.89 27.16
CA PHE A 667 -2.39 15.86 26.81
C PHE A 667 -3.69 15.16 26.44
N ILE A 668 -4.77 15.46 27.17
CA ILE A 668 -6.12 14.98 26.87
C ILE A 668 -7.03 16.19 26.73
N SER A 669 -7.65 16.32 25.54
CA SER A 669 -8.53 17.43 25.24
C SER A 669 -9.68 17.04 24.31
N ALA A 670 -10.75 17.82 24.34
CA ALA A 670 -11.77 17.77 23.30
C ALA A 670 -11.30 18.44 22.00
N SER A 671 -10.49 19.50 22.12
CA SER A 671 -10.01 20.27 20.96
C SER A 671 -8.63 20.91 21.16
N GLY A 672 -8.12 21.60 20.14
CA GLY A 672 -6.94 22.44 20.19
C GLY A 672 -6.94 23.52 19.10
N ILE A 673 -6.05 24.49 19.23
CA ILE A 673 -5.79 25.51 18.21
C ILE A 673 -4.37 25.37 17.66
N ASN A 674 -4.20 25.66 16.37
CA ASN A 674 -2.90 25.57 15.68
C ASN A 674 -2.18 26.93 15.53
N HIS A 675 -2.80 28.00 16.03
CA HIS A 675 -2.29 29.36 16.03
C HIS A 675 -2.78 30.08 17.29
N THR A 676 -2.00 31.04 17.81
CA THR A 676 -2.32 31.75 19.05
C THR A 676 -3.61 32.59 18.97
N GLU A 677 -3.98 33.02 17.77
CA GLU A 677 -5.23 33.75 17.48
C GLU A 677 -6.43 32.82 17.16
N GLY A 678 -6.22 31.50 17.23
CA GLY A 678 -7.27 30.53 16.95
C GLY A 678 -8.40 30.57 17.98
N LYS A 679 -9.58 30.08 17.57
CA LYS A 679 -10.77 29.98 18.40
C LYS A 679 -11.09 28.52 18.67
N SER A 680 -11.42 28.22 19.92
CA SER A 680 -11.97 26.93 20.31
C SER A 680 -13.14 27.10 21.25
N TYR A 681 -14.29 26.53 20.91
CA TYR A 681 -15.54 26.71 21.64
C TYR A 681 -16.55 25.56 21.45
N ASN A 682 -17.51 25.42 22.37
CA ASN A 682 -18.54 24.38 22.39
C ASN A 682 -18.02 22.93 22.40
N ASN A 683 -16.76 22.70 22.76
CA ASN A 683 -16.18 21.35 22.74
C ASN A 683 -16.51 20.62 24.05
N THR A 684 -16.77 19.32 23.97
CA THR A 684 -17.10 18.49 25.13
C THR A 684 -16.08 17.37 25.34
N LEU A 685 -15.50 17.32 26.54
CA LEU A 685 -14.69 16.19 27.01
C LEU A 685 -15.48 15.41 28.05
N TYR A 686 -15.76 14.14 27.80
CA TYR A 686 -16.45 13.25 28.72
C TYR A 686 -15.55 12.09 29.17
N LEU A 687 -15.29 11.99 30.48
CA LEU A 687 -14.56 10.86 31.07
C LEU A 687 -15.50 10.04 31.97
N SER A 688 -15.48 8.71 31.80
CA SER A 688 -16.42 7.81 32.48
C SER A 688 -15.83 6.43 32.76
N GLY A 689 -16.57 5.62 33.53
CA GLY A 689 -16.13 4.26 33.87
C GLY A 689 -15.05 4.25 34.95
N THR A 690 -14.06 3.37 34.80
CA THR A 690 -12.90 3.24 35.70
C THR A 690 -11.70 3.99 35.14
N THR A 691 -11.05 4.82 35.96
CA THR A 691 -9.81 5.49 35.57
C THR A 691 -8.66 4.99 36.44
N ASN A 692 -7.66 4.36 35.82
CA ASN A 692 -6.44 3.91 36.48
C ASN A 692 -5.24 4.64 35.87
N ILE A 693 -4.51 5.40 36.68
CA ILE A 693 -3.26 6.04 36.28
C ILE A 693 -2.18 5.53 37.22
N PHE A 694 -1.07 5.07 36.66
CA PHE A 694 0.05 4.54 37.43
C PHE A 694 0.57 5.57 38.45
N LYS A 695 1.02 5.09 39.62
CA LYS A 695 1.50 5.96 40.70
C LYS A 695 2.62 6.89 40.18
N ASN A 696 2.53 8.18 40.51
CA ASN A 696 3.46 9.24 40.07
C ASN A 696 3.38 9.64 38.58
N THR A 697 2.59 8.94 37.75
CA THR A 697 2.23 9.41 36.42
C THR A 697 1.10 10.42 36.55
N ASN A 698 1.17 11.53 35.82
CA ASN A 698 0.13 12.56 35.85
C ASN A 698 -0.25 12.96 34.42
N ILE A 699 -1.54 13.22 34.20
CA ILE A 699 -1.96 13.95 33.00
C ILE A 699 -1.41 15.37 33.13
N ASP A 700 -0.56 15.81 32.21
CA ASP A 700 0.04 17.14 32.29
C ASP A 700 -1.01 18.22 32.04
N VAL A 701 -1.85 18.02 31.02
CA VAL A 701 -2.90 18.96 30.63
C VAL A 701 -4.19 18.22 30.34
N LEU A 702 -5.22 18.50 31.14
CA LEU A 702 -6.61 18.17 30.87
C LEU A 702 -7.33 19.45 30.48
N ALA A 703 -7.75 19.59 29.22
CA ALA A 703 -8.28 20.88 28.76
C ALA A 703 -9.47 20.79 27.80
N GLY A 704 -10.22 21.88 27.70
CA GLY A 704 -11.16 22.08 26.59
C GLY A 704 -10.42 22.39 25.28
N SER A 705 -9.27 23.06 25.39
CA SER A 705 -8.39 23.42 24.29
C SER A 705 -6.91 23.58 24.72
N PHE A 706 -5.99 23.35 23.79
CA PHE A 706 -4.55 23.57 23.93
C PHE A 706 -3.97 24.17 22.63
N LEU A 707 -2.70 24.61 22.67
CA LEU A 707 -1.98 25.09 21.49
C LEU A 707 -1.10 23.99 20.90
N GLN A 708 -1.27 23.70 19.62
CA GLN A 708 -0.33 22.91 18.81
C GLN A 708 0.54 23.86 17.98
N GLU A 709 1.86 23.75 18.12
CA GLU A 709 2.82 24.46 17.27
C GLU A 709 3.61 23.45 16.44
N GLN A 710 3.79 23.73 15.14
CA GLN A 710 4.71 22.98 14.29
C GLN A 710 6.05 23.72 14.24
N LYS A 711 7.15 23.05 14.63
CA LYS A 711 8.52 23.56 14.49
C LYS A 711 9.39 22.46 13.88
N ASN A 712 10.09 22.75 12.78
CA ASN A 712 10.98 21.81 12.09
C ASN A 712 10.34 20.42 11.90
N ASP A 713 9.09 20.39 11.40
CA ASP A 713 8.27 19.18 11.20
C ASP A 713 7.87 18.38 12.45
N VAL A 714 8.17 18.89 13.65
CA VAL A 714 7.76 18.32 14.92
C VAL A 714 6.60 19.12 15.52
N PHE A 715 5.55 18.40 15.97
CA PHE A 715 4.42 19.00 16.68
C PHE A 715 4.70 19.07 18.19
N ASN A 716 4.72 20.29 18.69
CA ASN A 716 4.83 20.63 20.10
C ASN A 716 3.47 21.05 20.66
N TYR A 717 3.23 20.71 21.92
CA TYR A 717 1.95 20.91 22.59
C TYR A 717 2.14 21.77 23.82
N LYS A 718 1.30 22.80 23.98
CA LYS A 718 1.37 23.74 25.10
C LYS A 718 -0.01 24.02 25.66
N ALA A 719 -0.09 24.20 26.97
CA ALA A 719 -1.30 24.71 27.58
C ALA A 719 -1.58 26.15 27.12
N LEU A 720 -2.86 26.48 26.90
CA LEU A 720 -3.30 27.85 26.66
C LEU A 720 -3.46 28.60 27.99
N LYS A 721 -3.43 29.93 27.94
CA LYS A 721 -3.99 30.75 29.02
C LYS A 721 -5.51 30.55 29.04
N HIS A 722 -6.12 30.56 30.22
CA HIS A 722 -7.58 30.47 30.32
C HIS A 722 -8.24 31.64 29.57
N THR A 723 -9.29 31.33 28.82
CA THR A 723 -10.16 32.31 28.17
C THR A 723 -11.59 31.90 28.50
N SER A 724 -12.37 32.79 29.12
CA SER A 724 -13.77 32.52 29.43
C SER A 724 -14.67 32.74 28.21
N LYS A 725 -15.89 32.20 28.26
CA LYS A 725 -16.92 32.28 27.18
C LYS A 725 -16.59 31.45 25.92
N THR A 726 -15.79 30.41 26.07
CA THR A 726 -15.60 29.34 25.09
C THR A 726 -16.78 28.35 25.07
N ASN A 727 -17.61 28.27 26.11
CA ASN A 727 -18.65 27.25 26.26
C ASN A 727 -18.10 25.80 26.15
N ASN A 728 -16.80 25.61 26.44
CA ASN A 728 -16.19 24.28 26.52
C ASN A 728 -16.64 23.57 27.80
N HIS A 729 -16.91 22.27 27.70
CA HIS A 729 -17.61 21.49 28.73
C HIS A 729 -16.83 20.24 29.13
N LEU A 730 -16.48 20.14 30.41
CA LEU A 730 -15.96 18.91 31.02
C LEU A 730 -17.11 18.13 31.69
N VAL A 731 -17.28 16.87 31.33
CA VAL A 731 -18.23 15.95 31.98
C VAL A 731 -17.45 14.79 32.61
N LEU A 732 -17.75 14.49 33.88
CA LEU A 732 -17.08 13.44 34.64
C LEU A 732 -18.09 12.49 35.27
N ASN A 733 -17.88 11.19 35.06
CA ASN A 733 -18.53 10.09 35.78
C ASN A 733 -17.49 9.20 36.50
N THR A 734 -16.26 9.67 36.58
CA THR A 734 -15.09 8.98 37.13
C THR A 734 -14.21 9.99 37.86
N ASN A 735 -13.26 9.51 38.65
CA ASN A 735 -12.19 10.31 39.21
C ASN A 735 -11.07 10.54 38.17
N ILE A 736 -10.52 11.75 38.14
CA ILE A 736 -9.38 12.11 37.28
C ILE A 736 -8.44 13.06 38.02
N ASN A 737 -7.14 12.88 37.82
CA ASN A 737 -6.09 13.75 38.36
C ASN A 737 -5.22 14.28 37.22
N ALA A 738 -4.99 15.59 37.21
CA ALA A 738 -4.12 16.27 36.24
C ALA A 738 -3.23 17.30 36.94
N LYS A 739 -2.11 17.68 36.32
CA LYS A 739 -1.31 18.81 36.80
C LYS A 739 -2.08 20.12 36.57
N LEU A 740 -2.53 20.34 35.34
CA LEU A 740 -3.30 21.52 34.94
C LEU A 740 -4.67 21.12 34.36
N VAL A 741 -5.72 21.79 34.84
CA VAL A 741 -7.06 21.73 34.26
C VAL A 741 -7.40 23.11 33.71
N ASN A 742 -7.68 23.23 32.41
CA ASN A 742 -7.89 24.56 31.83
C ASN A 742 -8.88 24.60 30.65
N ASN A 743 -9.30 25.83 30.29
CA ASN A 743 -10.11 26.15 29.12
C ASN A 743 -11.48 25.42 29.10
N PHE A 744 -12.09 25.26 30.27
CA PHE A 744 -13.47 24.81 30.43
C PHE A 744 -14.29 25.94 31.06
N ASP A 745 -15.48 26.22 30.52
CA ASP A 745 -16.45 27.09 31.17
C ASP A 745 -17.46 26.28 31.99
N HIS A 746 -17.81 25.09 31.51
CA HIS A 746 -18.85 24.27 32.12
C HIS A 746 -18.28 22.96 32.66
N PHE A 747 -18.78 22.55 33.81
CA PHE A 747 -18.44 21.31 34.48
C PHE A 747 -19.72 20.54 34.79
N SER A 748 -19.72 19.24 34.56
CA SER A 748 -20.84 18.38 34.94
C SER A 748 -20.38 17.07 35.55
N PHE A 749 -21.01 16.70 36.64
CA PHE A 749 -20.65 15.55 37.45
C PHE A 749 -21.81 14.58 37.51
N ILE A 750 -21.58 13.35 37.06
CA ILE A 750 -22.55 12.25 37.14
C ILE A 750 -22.12 11.37 38.31
N LEU A 751 -22.81 11.52 39.43
CA LEU A 751 -22.38 10.97 40.72
C LEU A 751 -22.59 9.46 40.84
N LYS A 752 -21.63 8.82 41.52
CA LYS A 752 -21.58 7.43 42.00
C LYS A 752 -21.22 7.43 43.48
N ASP A 753 -21.78 6.47 44.21
CA ASP A 753 -21.68 6.39 45.67
C ASP A 753 -20.27 6.20 46.23
N ASN A 754 -19.36 5.63 45.45
CA ASN A 754 -18.02 5.23 45.88
C ASN A 754 -16.91 6.21 45.47
N THR A 755 -17.22 7.30 44.77
CA THR A 755 -16.21 8.27 44.31
C THR A 755 -16.04 9.38 45.35
N LYS A 756 -14.84 9.47 45.95
CA LYS A 756 -14.53 10.51 46.96
C LYS A 756 -14.33 11.90 46.34
N THR A 757 -13.53 11.97 45.27
CA THR A 757 -13.18 13.20 44.55
C THR A 757 -13.24 12.95 43.05
N TYR A 758 -13.96 13.79 42.29
CA TYR A 758 -14.11 13.60 40.84
C TYR A 758 -12.96 14.24 40.05
N LEU A 759 -12.60 15.48 40.37
CA LEU A 759 -11.54 16.22 39.69
C LEU A 759 -10.47 16.64 40.69
N SER A 760 -9.21 16.34 40.40
CA SER A 760 -8.07 16.82 41.17
C SER A 760 -7.05 17.50 40.26
N ALA A 761 -6.53 18.66 40.70
CA ALA A 761 -5.54 19.45 40.00
C ALA A 761 -4.39 19.88 40.93
N LYS A 762 -3.16 19.93 40.41
CA LYS A 762 -2.01 20.53 41.14
C LYS A 762 -1.97 22.05 41.01
N GLU A 763 -2.41 22.56 39.87
CA GLU A 763 -2.51 23.99 39.59
C GLU A 763 -3.91 24.53 39.87
N ALA A 764 -4.02 25.85 40.00
CA ALA A 764 -5.29 26.51 40.26
C ALA A 764 -6.30 26.30 39.11
N ILE A 765 -7.58 26.12 39.47
CA ILE A 765 -8.67 25.95 38.49
C ILE A 765 -9.39 27.29 38.29
N ASN A 766 -9.60 27.67 37.03
CA ASN A 766 -10.31 28.91 36.68
C ASN A 766 -11.83 28.71 36.73
N LEU A 767 -12.54 29.66 37.33
CA LEU A 767 -14.00 29.72 37.35
C LEU A 767 -14.47 31.16 37.10
N SER A 768 -15.50 31.33 36.27
CA SER A 768 -16.09 32.63 35.97
C SER A 768 -17.56 32.69 36.38
N LYS A 769 -18.15 33.89 36.36
CA LYS A 769 -19.60 34.05 36.59
C LYS A 769 -20.46 33.40 35.50
N ASN A 770 -19.88 33.12 34.33
CA ASN A 770 -20.55 32.43 33.22
C ASN A 770 -20.42 30.90 33.32
N SER A 771 -19.57 30.41 34.22
CA SER A 771 -19.36 28.98 34.41
C SER A 771 -20.58 28.30 35.02
N SER A 772 -20.76 27.00 34.75
CA SER A 772 -21.79 26.20 35.42
C SER A 772 -21.19 24.94 36.02
N ILE A 773 -21.65 24.56 37.22
CA ILE A 773 -21.39 23.26 37.81
C ILE A 773 -22.73 22.55 37.91
N ASN A 774 -22.97 21.56 37.04
CA ASN A 774 -24.20 20.77 37.03
C ASN A 774 -23.96 19.39 37.64
N VAL A 775 -24.87 18.94 38.48
CA VAL A 775 -24.75 17.66 39.17
C VAL A 775 -25.93 16.77 38.77
N TYR A 776 -25.61 15.56 38.34
CA TYR A 776 -26.56 14.53 37.95
C TYR A 776 -26.35 13.34 38.88
N ALA A 777 -27.43 12.78 39.40
CA ALA A 777 -27.36 11.63 40.29
C ALA A 777 -28.61 10.76 40.15
N ASN A 778 -28.44 9.45 40.17
CA ASN A 778 -29.54 8.50 40.24
C ASN A 778 -29.62 7.96 41.66
N ASN A 779 -30.75 8.18 42.34
CA ASN A 779 -31.06 7.63 43.66
C ASN A 779 -30.07 8.02 44.80
N LEU A 780 -29.38 9.15 44.68
CA LEU A 780 -28.53 9.70 45.75
C LEU A 780 -29.20 10.93 46.37
N LYS A 781 -29.38 10.94 47.69
CA LYS A 781 -29.92 12.05 48.48
C LYS A 781 -29.17 12.16 49.82
N ASN A 782 -29.13 13.35 50.41
CA ASN A 782 -28.53 13.60 51.73
C ASN A 782 -27.08 13.13 51.86
N LYS A 783 -26.29 13.29 50.80
CA LYS A 783 -24.87 12.90 50.74
C LYS A 783 -24.03 14.07 50.22
N SER A 784 -22.79 14.14 50.68
CA SER A 784 -21.83 15.15 50.25
C SER A 784 -20.66 14.52 49.51
N PHE A 785 -20.20 15.17 48.44
CA PHE A 785 -19.09 14.71 47.60
C PHE A 785 -18.13 15.85 47.30
N VAL A 786 -16.84 15.55 47.16
CA VAL A 786 -15.88 16.52 46.63
C VAL A 786 -15.95 16.47 45.10
N LEU A 787 -16.43 17.54 44.48
CA LEU A 787 -16.48 17.63 43.02
C LEU A 787 -15.11 17.97 42.44
N MET A 788 -14.45 18.97 43.02
CA MET A 788 -13.15 19.46 42.56
C MET A 788 -12.22 19.69 43.74
N HIS A 789 -10.95 19.33 43.58
CA HIS A 789 -9.87 19.63 44.49
C HIS A 789 -8.70 20.26 43.72
N SER A 790 -8.11 21.33 44.25
CA SER A 790 -6.96 22.02 43.66
C SER A 790 -5.93 22.32 44.74
N GLU A 791 -4.68 21.89 44.55
CA GLU A 791 -3.61 22.13 45.53
C GLU A 791 -3.31 23.63 45.73
N LYS A 792 -3.55 24.44 44.69
CA LYS A 792 -3.38 25.91 44.66
C LYS A 792 -4.70 26.70 44.72
N GLY A 793 -5.84 26.05 44.96
CA GLY A 793 -7.14 26.70 45.05
C GLY A 793 -7.75 27.10 43.70
N PHE A 794 -8.58 28.14 43.70
CA PHE A 794 -9.36 28.58 42.55
C PHE A 794 -9.07 30.03 42.18
N VAL A 795 -9.13 30.35 40.89
CA VAL A 795 -8.89 31.70 40.36
C VAL A 795 -10.06 32.17 39.49
N ASP A 796 -10.23 33.49 39.38
CA ASP A 796 -11.22 34.10 38.49
C ASP A 796 -10.73 34.17 37.03
N GLU A 797 -11.57 34.72 36.14
CA GLU A 797 -11.28 34.90 34.71
C GLU A 797 -10.03 35.76 34.40
N ASN A 798 -9.57 36.54 35.38
CA ASN A 798 -8.36 37.37 35.29
C ASN A 798 -7.14 36.70 35.93
N GLY A 799 -7.30 35.49 36.49
CA GLY A 799 -6.26 34.76 37.19
C GLY A 799 -6.05 35.21 38.64
N LYS A 800 -6.99 35.95 39.24
CA LYS A 800 -6.92 36.37 40.63
C LYS A 800 -7.41 35.24 41.54
N ASN A 801 -6.64 34.92 42.59
CA ASN A 801 -7.06 33.94 43.60
C ASN A 801 -8.37 34.35 44.28
N LEU A 802 -9.28 33.39 44.42
CA LEU A 802 -10.58 33.55 45.06
C LEU A 802 -10.50 33.02 46.50
N GLY A 803 -10.56 33.93 47.48
CA GLY A 803 -10.69 33.54 48.90
C GLY A 803 -12.10 33.04 49.24
N LYS A 804 -12.29 32.47 50.44
CA LYS A 804 -13.53 31.78 50.87
C LYS A 804 -14.82 32.55 50.57
N LYS A 805 -14.89 33.84 50.92
CA LYS A 805 -16.10 34.66 50.74
C LYS A 805 -16.42 34.90 49.26
N ASP A 806 -15.42 35.28 48.48
CA ASP A 806 -15.58 35.55 47.05
C ASP A 806 -15.94 34.26 46.30
N MET A 807 -15.30 33.16 46.68
CA MET A 807 -15.56 31.84 46.12
C MET A 807 -16.98 31.35 46.44
N GLN A 808 -17.44 31.48 47.69
CA GLN A 808 -18.80 31.08 48.06
C GLN A 808 -19.88 31.91 47.31
N ASN A 809 -19.64 33.21 47.13
CA ASN A 809 -20.52 34.07 46.33
C ASN A 809 -20.55 33.62 44.86
N LEU A 810 -19.40 33.26 44.29
CA LEU A 810 -19.32 32.73 42.92
C LEU A 810 -20.07 31.40 42.79
N LEU A 811 -19.89 30.47 43.74
CA LEU A 811 -20.57 29.17 43.73
C LEU A 811 -22.10 29.30 43.74
N ASN A 812 -22.65 30.29 44.46
CA ASN A 812 -24.09 30.57 44.46
C ASN A 812 -24.63 31.02 43.09
N VAL A 813 -23.78 31.62 42.26
CA VAL A 813 -24.11 31.99 40.86
C VAL A 813 -23.92 30.78 39.95
N VAL A 814 -22.77 30.13 40.02
CA VAL A 814 -22.38 28.99 39.18
C VAL A 814 -23.32 27.78 39.35
N ALA A 815 -23.89 27.57 40.54
CA ALA A 815 -24.88 26.51 40.79
C ALA A 815 -26.23 26.76 40.10
N LYS A 816 -26.58 28.02 39.82
CA LYS A 816 -27.83 28.41 39.13
C LYS A 816 -27.69 28.36 37.61
N ASN A 817 -26.47 28.60 37.11
CA ASN A 817 -26.17 28.46 35.69
C ASN A 817 -26.40 27.01 35.26
N ASN A 818 -27.02 26.82 34.10
CA ASN A 818 -27.34 25.50 33.58
C ASN A 818 -26.69 25.28 32.22
N GLN A 819 -26.05 24.13 32.05
CA GLN A 819 -25.53 23.66 30.77
C GLN A 819 -26.06 22.26 30.51
N ASN A 820 -26.71 22.09 29.37
CA ASN A 820 -27.23 20.78 28.96
C ASN A 820 -26.06 19.84 28.66
N LEU A 821 -26.23 18.56 29.00
CA LEU A 821 -25.27 17.53 28.57
C LEU A 821 -25.28 17.43 27.04
N HIS A 822 -24.10 17.10 26.49
CA HIS A 822 -23.98 16.82 25.07
C HIS A 822 -24.94 15.70 24.64
N LYS A 823 -25.53 15.79 23.44
CA LYS A 823 -26.56 14.86 22.92
C LYS A 823 -26.16 13.37 22.94
N ASN A 824 -24.86 13.07 22.93
CA ASN A 824 -24.32 11.71 22.97
C ASN A 824 -24.25 11.12 24.40
N ILE A 825 -24.59 11.89 25.43
CA ILE A 825 -24.61 11.45 26.83
C ILE A 825 -26.06 11.10 27.21
N ASN A 826 -26.25 9.93 27.84
CA ASN A 826 -27.57 9.31 28.04
C ASN A 826 -28.64 10.25 28.64
N ALA A 827 -29.78 10.36 27.95
CA ALA A 827 -30.92 11.20 28.30
C ALA A 827 -31.67 10.80 29.58
N LYS A 828 -31.41 9.62 30.17
CA LYS A 828 -32.08 9.15 31.40
C LYS A 828 -31.49 9.72 32.71
N LEU A 829 -30.44 10.54 32.63
CA LEU A 829 -29.81 11.14 33.81
C LEU A 829 -30.65 12.32 34.33
N GLN A 830 -31.04 12.29 35.61
CA GLN A 830 -31.76 13.39 36.25
C GLN A 830 -30.78 14.37 36.92
N LYS A 831 -31.03 15.68 36.76
CA LYS A 831 -30.30 16.71 37.48
C LYS A 831 -30.68 16.64 38.96
N ALA A 832 -29.69 16.59 39.85
CA ALA A 832 -29.90 16.53 41.28
C ALA A 832 -30.29 17.91 41.85
N ASN A 833 -30.94 17.91 43.01
CA ASN A 833 -31.08 19.10 43.85
C ASN A 833 -29.87 19.19 44.78
N TYR A 834 -29.12 20.29 44.73
CA TYR A 834 -27.88 20.42 45.48
C TYR A 834 -27.55 21.86 45.86
N THR A 835 -26.64 21.99 46.82
CA THR A 835 -25.91 23.23 47.12
C THR A 835 -24.41 23.00 46.95
N LEU A 836 -23.66 24.07 46.70
CA LEU A 836 -22.19 24.05 46.59
C LEU A 836 -21.57 24.84 47.74
N SER A 837 -20.51 24.29 48.32
CA SER A 837 -19.72 24.94 49.37
C SER A 837 -18.22 24.79 49.11
N ILE A 838 -17.44 25.77 49.51
CA ILE A 838 -15.96 25.69 49.52
C ILE A 838 -15.48 25.13 50.86
N SER A 839 -14.45 24.30 50.86
CA SER A 839 -13.81 23.77 52.07
C SER A 839 -13.10 24.86 52.89
N GLU A 840 -12.82 24.56 54.16
CA GLU A 840 -12.13 25.48 55.07
C GLU A 840 -10.71 25.84 54.62
N ASP A 841 -10.01 24.91 53.96
CA ASP A 841 -8.68 25.15 53.39
C ASP A 841 -8.72 25.85 52.01
N GLU A 842 -9.91 26.21 51.52
CA GLU A 842 -10.16 26.86 50.22
C GLU A 842 -9.75 26.03 48.99
N LYS A 843 -9.45 24.74 49.17
CA LYS A 843 -8.92 23.87 48.10
C LYS A 843 -9.95 22.97 47.44
N SER A 844 -11.14 22.81 48.01
CA SER A 844 -12.11 21.82 47.56
C SER A 844 -13.52 22.38 47.42
N ILE A 845 -14.15 22.16 46.26
CA ILE A 845 -15.58 22.42 46.05
C ILE A 845 -16.36 21.14 46.42
N VAL A 846 -17.22 21.27 47.42
CA VAL A 846 -18.08 20.20 47.93
C VAL A 846 -19.51 20.43 47.46
N VAL A 847 -20.15 19.38 46.96
CA VAL A 847 -21.59 19.36 46.72
C VAL A 847 -22.30 18.71 47.89
N ASN A 848 -23.42 19.28 48.32
CA ASN A 848 -24.33 18.69 49.28
C ASN A 848 -25.66 18.40 48.57
N LEU A 849 -26.04 17.12 48.45
CA LEU A 849 -27.30 16.69 47.84
C LEU A 849 -28.44 16.82 48.85
N ASN A 850 -29.56 17.40 48.41
CA ASN A 850 -30.77 17.61 49.22
C ASN A 850 -31.81 16.51 49.05
#